data_AF-A0A5B8MG28-F1
#
_entry.id   AF-A0A5B8MG28-F1
#
_cell.length_a   1.000
_cell.length_b   1.000
_cell.length_c   1.000
_cell.angle_alpha   90.00
_cell.angle_beta   90.00
_cell.angle_gamma   90.00
#
_symmetry.space_group_name_H-M   'P 1'
#
loop_
_entity.id
_entity.type
_entity.pdbx_description
1 polymer ?
#
loop_
_entity_poly.entity_id
_entity_poly.type
_entity_poly.pdbx_seq_one_letter_code
_entity_poly.pdbx_strand_id
1 'polypeptide(L)'
;MAAMEGDRVAELGAELRACMARFKSREDHVSRDENGVEKGRVKFFDLRGVTEDKFDDKEKANMAEAMRVLRERKQKGQQLPKVIKITPQNMEAFLRQSRAKYNVVENMPTQTLNNGKRIPLIGLGTWKSKAGEIKQATLHALRAGYRHIDCAEYYANEHEIGQALQIVFAEGVVKREDVFLTSKLWNNHHGRESVKPAVQKILRDLKVNHLDLLLIHWPVTGNVGPTVQPSIRETWQAMEDLVSEGLVHSIGVSNFSTKKVDDILAYAKVKPAVLQVEVHPYWRQDSLLTYCQEKGIHVTAYSPLGSPDSSTMFQRKGPKLMDDPVLASVASKLNKSPAQCLIRWGIQHGTSILPKSVNEGRIKSNLDVIDWELPREDYESLCGLVTQERMVNGSFWLNPSGPYKTLEDLWDVPHDAEAFLRQSRAKYNVVENMPTQTLNNGKRIPLIGLGTWKSKAGEIKQATLHALRAGYRHIDCAEYYANEHEIGQALQIVFAEGVVKREDVFLTSKLWNNHHGRESVKPAVQKILRDLKVNHLDLLLIHWPVTGNVGPTVQPSIRETWQAMEDLVSEGLVHSIGVSNFSTKKVDDILAYAKVKPAVLQVEVHPYWRQDSLLTYCQEKGIHVTAYSPLGSPDSSTMFQRKGPKLMDDPVLASVASKLNKSPAQCLIRWGIQHGTSILPKSVNEGRIKSNLDVIDWELPREDYESLCGLVTQERMVSAKFWIHPSGPYKTQKDFWDE
;
A
#
# COMPACT_ATOMS: atom_id res chain seq x y z
N MET A 1 -10.17 -17.94 47.27
CA MET A 1 -11.00 -19.16 47.36
C MET A 1 -12.47 -18.90 47.03
N ALA A 2 -13.16 -17.91 47.63
CA ALA A 2 -14.57 -17.60 47.29
C ALA A 2 -14.83 -17.16 45.83
N ALA A 3 -13.86 -16.49 45.17
CA ALA A 3 -13.97 -16.13 43.75
C ALA A 3 -13.78 -17.33 42.80
N MET A 4 -12.89 -18.28 43.15
CA MET A 4 -12.65 -19.50 42.37
C MET A 4 -13.85 -20.47 42.39
N GLU A 5 -14.66 -20.45 43.45
CA GLU A 5 -15.90 -21.25 43.53
C GLU A 5 -17.06 -20.63 42.72
N GLY A 6 -17.06 -19.31 42.50
CA GLY A 6 -18.09 -18.63 41.70
C GLY A 6 -17.99 -18.94 40.20
N ASP A 7 -16.77 -18.95 39.66
CA ASP A 7 -16.50 -19.27 38.26
C ASP A 7 -16.82 -20.73 37.94
N ARG A 8 -16.52 -21.64 38.87
CA ARG A 8 -16.81 -23.07 38.70
C ARG A 8 -18.32 -23.37 38.65
N VAL A 9 -19.13 -22.62 39.40
CA VAL A 9 -20.60 -22.74 39.39
C VAL A 9 -21.21 -22.13 38.12
N ALA A 10 -20.63 -21.05 37.60
CA ALA A 10 -21.06 -20.47 36.32
C ALA A 10 -20.73 -21.39 35.13
N GLU A 11 -19.56 -22.04 35.17
CA GLU A 11 -19.11 -23.03 34.18
C GLU A 11 -20.01 -24.28 34.21
N LEU A 12 -20.29 -24.85 35.39
CA LEU A 12 -21.26 -25.93 35.57
C LEU A 12 -22.68 -25.56 35.11
N GLY A 13 -23.12 -24.32 35.38
CA GLY A 13 -24.43 -23.84 34.93
C GLY A 13 -24.53 -23.67 33.41
N ALA A 14 -23.43 -23.34 32.74
CA ALA A 14 -23.37 -23.24 31.28
C ALA A 14 -23.37 -24.62 30.61
N GLU A 15 -22.64 -25.59 31.17
CA GLU A 15 -22.63 -26.98 30.71
C GLU A 15 -24.02 -27.62 30.83
N LEU A 16 -24.74 -27.39 31.94
CA LEU A 16 -26.10 -27.89 32.14
C LEU A 16 -27.10 -27.33 31.11
N ARG A 17 -26.98 -26.04 30.76
CA ARG A 17 -27.81 -25.38 29.74
C ARG A 17 -27.52 -25.90 28.32
N ALA A 18 -26.25 -26.17 28.02
CA ALA A 18 -25.85 -26.76 26.74
C ALA A 18 -26.37 -28.21 26.58
N CYS A 19 -26.46 -28.97 27.66
CA CYS A 19 -27.03 -30.31 27.68
C CYS A 19 -28.55 -30.29 27.42
N MET A 20 -29.28 -29.37 28.07
CA MET A 20 -30.75 -29.23 27.91
C MET A 20 -31.19 -28.78 26.51
N ALA A 21 -30.34 -28.07 25.75
CA ALA A 21 -30.62 -27.60 24.40
C ALA A 21 -30.74 -28.72 23.33
N ARG A 22 -30.47 -29.98 23.68
CA ARG A 22 -30.45 -31.13 22.75
C ARG A 22 -31.80 -31.83 22.54
N PHE A 23 -32.87 -31.48 23.26
CA PHE A 23 -34.17 -32.16 23.17
C PHE A 23 -35.18 -31.38 22.28
N LYS A 24 -35.96 -32.08 21.43
CA LYS A 24 -36.87 -31.47 20.43
C LYS A 24 -38.18 -30.90 21.05
N SER A 25 -38.64 -29.75 20.55
CA SER A 25 -39.90 -29.06 20.92
C SER A 25 -41.16 -29.74 20.36
N ARG A 26 -42.30 -29.69 21.07
CA ARG A 26 -43.61 -30.00 20.49
C ARG A 26 -44.55 -28.78 20.55
N GLU A 27 -45.03 -28.43 19.36
CA GLU A 27 -46.07 -27.47 18.99
C GLU A 27 -45.89 -25.99 19.34
N ASP A 28 -46.27 -25.16 18.35
CA ASP A 28 -46.28 -23.70 18.42
C ASP A 28 -47.66 -23.26 18.93
N HIS A 29 -47.73 -22.66 20.11
CA HIS A 29 -48.96 -22.02 20.55
C HIS A 29 -48.97 -20.54 20.14
N VAL A 30 -50.02 -20.14 19.43
CA VAL A 30 -50.24 -18.77 18.98
C VAL A 30 -50.93 -17.97 20.09
N SER A 31 -50.28 -16.93 20.60
CA SER A 31 -50.94 -15.98 21.51
C SER A 31 -51.59 -14.84 20.73
N ARG A 32 -52.84 -14.53 21.08
CA ARG A 32 -53.61 -13.40 20.56
C ARG A 32 -53.91 -12.45 21.71
N ASP A 33 -53.91 -11.15 21.44
CA ASP A 33 -54.31 -10.17 22.45
C ASP A 33 -55.84 -10.04 22.56
N GLU A 34 -56.27 -9.19 23.48
CA GLU A 34 -57.66 -8.91 23.85
C GLU A 34 -58.49 -8.32 22.71
N ASN A 35 -57.85 -7.90 21.60
CA ASN A 35 -58.49 -7.46 20.36
C ASN A 35 -58.38 -8.52 19.23
N GLY A 36 -57.87 -9.72 19.54
CA GLY A 36 -57.75 -10.85 18.62
C GLY A 36 -56.54 -10.83 17.69
N VAL A 37 -55.58 -9.91 17.88
CA VAL A 37 -54.40 -9.78 17.02
C VAL A 37 -53.28 -10.70 17.50
N GLU A 38 -52.74 -11.50 16.59
CA GLU A 38 -51.69 -12.49 16.86
C GLU A 38 -50.35 -11.81 17.19
N LYS A 39 -49.86 -11.99 18.43
CA LYS A 39 -48.62 -11.38 18.96
C LYS A 39 -47.38 -12.28 18.87
N GLY A 40 -47.53 -13.51 18.37
CA GLY A 40 -46.41 -14.40 18.05
C GLY A 40 -46.60 -15.86 18.50
N ARG A 41 -45.79 -16.75 17.93
CA ARG A 41 -45.76 -18.19 18.22
C ARG A 41 -44.73 -18.53 19.30
N VAL A 42 -45.12 -19.33 20.29
CA VAL A 42 -44.25 -19.84 21.36
C VAL A 42 -44.09 -21.36 21.24
N LYS A 43 -42.85 -21.86 21.29
CA LYS A 43 -42.52 -23.30 21.36
C LYS A 43 -42.38 -23.77 22.80
N PHE A 44 -43.00 -24.90 23.13
CA PHE A 44 -42.85 -25.56 24.43
C PHE A 44 -41.91 -26.78 24.35
N PHE A 45 -41.16 -27.03 25.42
CA PHE A 45 -40.35 -28.24 25.63
C PHE A 45 -40.86 -28.95 26.89
N ASP A 46 -41.26 -30.23 26.78
CA ASP A 46 -41.71 -31.04 27.93
C ASP A 46 -40.52 -31.82 28.53
N LEU A 47 -40.27 -31.61 29.83
CA LEU A 47 -39.22 -32.30 30.60
C LEU A 47 -39.76 -33.49 31.41
N ARG A 48 -41.06 -33.80 31.34
CA ARG A 48 -41.66 -34.95 32.02
C ARG A 48 -41.34 -36.22 31.22
N GLY A 49 -40.26 -36.89 31.60
CA GLY A 49 -39.81 -38.16 30.99
C GLY A 49 -38.29 -38.31 30.82
N VAL A 50 -37.48 -37.38 31.34
CA VAL A 50 -36.02 -37.53 31.38
C VAL A 50 -35.65 -38.44 32.57
N THR A 51 -35.30 -39.69 32.30
CA THR A 51 -34.78 -40.65 33.29
C THR A 51 -33.25 -40.62 33.33
N GLU A 52 -32.64 -40.87 34.49
CA GLU A 52 -31.19 -40.70 34.76
C GLU A 52 -30.26 -41.49 33.80
N ASP A 53 -30.79 -42.52 33.18
CA ASP A 53 -30.17 -43.43 32.22
C ASP A 53 -29.73 -42.78 30.89
N LYS A 54 -30.13 -41.52 30.61
CA LYS A 54 -29.73 -40.79 29.39
C LYS A 54 -28.53 -39.85 29.54
N PHE A 55 -27.96 -39.73 30.74
CA PHE A 55 -26.76 -38.93 31.00
C PHE A 55 -25.51 -39.82 31.00
N ASP A 56 -24.42 -39.31 30.42
CA ASP A 56 -23.13 -40.00 30.52
C ASP A 56 -22.55 -39.92 31.96
N ASP A 57 -21.58 -40.77 32.27
CA ASP A 57 -21.05 -40.88 33.64
C ASP A 57 -20.39 -39.59 34.13
N LYS A 58 -19.89 -38.75 33.21
CA LYS A 58 -19.29 -37.45 33.53
C LYS A 58 -20.37 -36.42 33.85
N GLU A 59 -21.48 -36.43 33.12
CA GLU A 59 -22.67 -35.60 33.38
C GLU A 59 -23.32 -35.96 34.72
N LYS A 60 -23.42 -37.26 35.04
CA LYS A 60 -23.92 -37.74 36.35
C LYS A 60 -23.00 -37.32 37.50
N ALA A 61 -21.68 -37.42 37.32
CA ALA A 61 -20.71 -37.00 38.32
C ALA A 61 -20.75 -35.49 38.58
N ASN A 62 -20.88 -34.67 37.52
CA ASN A 62 -21.02 -33.22 37.63
C ASN A 62 -22.33 -32.81 38.34
N MET A 63 -23.43 -33.53 38.06
CA MET A 63 -24.72 -33.32 38.71
C MET A 63 -24.67 -33.67 40.21
N ALA A 64 -24.03 -34.78 40.55
CA ALA A 64 -23.84 -35.22 41.93
C ALA A 64 -22.97 -34.24 42.74
N GLU A 65 -21.91 -33.72 42.12
CA GLU A 65 -21.02 -32.72 42.74
C GLU A 65 -21.73 -31.37 42.95
N ALA A 66 -22.53 -30.92 41.97
CA ALA A 66 -23.35 -29.71 42.12
C ALA A 66 -24.38 -29.86 43.27
N MET A 67 -25.01 -31.03 43.39
CA MET A 67 -25.94 -31.34 44.48
C MET A 67 -25.26 -31.45 45.84
N ARG A 68 -24.01 -31.95 45.90
CA ARG A 68 -23.19 -31.97 47.11
C ARG A 68 -22.86 -30.56 47.59
N VAL A 69 -22.39 -29.70 46.70
CA VAL A 69 -22.06 -28.29 47.00
C VAL A 69 -23.30 -27.51 47.49
N LEU A 70 -24.47 -27.75 46.89
CA LEU A 70 -25.73 -27.14 47.33
C LEU A 70 -26.18 -27.63 48.72
N ARG A 71 -25.97 -28.92 49.06
CA ARG A 71 -26.24 -29.47 50.40
C ARG A 71 -25.31 -28.91 51.46
N GLU A 72 -24.02 -28.76 51.15
CA GLU A 72 -23.02 -28.18 52.04
C GLU A 72 -23.30 -26.70 52.35
N ARG A 73 -23.74 -25.92 51.35
CA ARG A 73 -24.16 -24.52 51.57
C ARG A 73 -25.41 -24.41 52.44
N LYS A 74 -26.37 -25.34 52.27
CA LYS A 74 -27.57 -25.41 53.12
C LYS A 74 -27.24 -25.77 54.58
N GLN A 75 -26.27 -26.66 54.82
CA GLN A 75 -25.80 -26.99 56.17
C GLN A 75 -25.04 -25.84 56.84
N LYS A 76 -24.38 -24.98 56.06
CA LYS A 76 -23.67 -23.78 56.55
C LYS A 76 -24.57 -22.54 56.70
N GLY A 77 -25.89 -22.67 56.57
CA GLY A 77 -26.85 -21.57 56.71
C GLY A 77 -26.75 -20.49 55.62
N GLN A 78 -26.07 -20.78 54.51
CA GLN A 78 -25.89 -19.83 53.41
C GLN A 78 -27.12 -19.81 52.49
N GLN A 79 -27.53 -18.62 52.09
CA GLN A 79 -28.73 -18.42 51.26
C GLN A 79 -28.57 -19.09 49.89
N LEU A 80 -29.47 -20.01 49.56
CA LEU A 80 -29.49 -20.68 48.24
C LEU A 80 -29.88 -19.66 47.15
N PRO A 81 -29.28 -19.71 45.95
CA PRO A 81 -29.68 -18.84 44.84
C PRO A 81 -31.16 -19.07 44.52
N LYS A 82 -31.94 -18.00 44.39
CA LYS A 82 -33.33 -18.09 43.92
C LYS A 82 -33.33 -18.73 42.54
N VAL A 83 -34.12 -19.80 42.36
CA VAL A 83 -34.37 -20.39 41.05
C VAL A 83 -35.18 -19.37 40.24
N ILE A 84 -34.51 -18.65 39.34
CA ILE A 84 -35.15 -17.65 38.47
C ILE A 84 -35.85 -18.40 37.33
N LYS A 85 -37.18 -18.32 37.25
CA LYS A 85 -37.96 -18.73 36.07
C LYS A 85 -37.58 -17.79 34.92
N ILE A 86 -36.97 -18.33 33.87
CA ILE A 86 -36.52 -17.55 32.71
C ILE A 86 -37.69 -17.40 31.73
N THR A 87 -38.15 -16.16 31.55
CA THR A 87 -39.09 -15.74 30.48
C THR A 87 -38.32 -15.02 29.37
N PRO A 88 -38.86 -14.87 28.14
CA PRO A 88 -38.20 -14.14 27.05
C PRO A 88 -37.78 -12.71 27.43
N GLN A 89 -38.60 -11.98 28.18
CA GLN A 89 -38.25 -10.64 28.67
C GLN A 89 -37.09 -10.66 29.68
N ASN A 90 -36.99 -11.69 30.53
CA ASN A 90 -35.88 -11.83 31.48
C ASN A 90 -34.59 -12.27 30.79
N MET A 91 -34.67 -13.03 29.70
CA MET A 91 -33.51 -13.38 28.87
C MET A 91 -32.93 -12.15 28.19
N GLU A 92 -33.77 -11.29 27.60
CA GLU A 92 -33.32 -10.08 26.92
C GLU A 92 -32.70 -9.07 27.90
N ALA A 93 -33.27 -8.93 29.10
CA ALA A 93 -32.69 -8.13 30.19
C ALA A 93 -31.37 -8.72 30.72
N PHE A 94 -31.27 -10.04 30.86
CA PHE A 94 -30.04 -10.73 31.27
C PHE A 94 -28.94 -10.59 30.22
N LEU A 95 -29.26 -10.74 28.93
CA LEU A 95 -28.33 -10.53 27.82
C LEU A 95 -27.89 -9.07 27.73
N ARG A 96 -28.79 -8.09 27.96
CA ARG A 96 -28.41 -6.67 28.09
C ARG A 96 -27.46 -6.42 29.25
N GLN A 97 -27.75 -6.96 30.44
CA GLN A 97 -26.84 -6.84 31.60
C GLN A 97 -25.50 -7.55 31.37
N SER A 98 -25.50 -8.67 30.65
CA SER A 98 -24.28 -9.43 30.35
C SER A 98 -23.43 -8.72 29.30
N ARG A 99 -24.05 -8.11 28.28
CA ARG A 99 -23.39 -7.25 27.30
C ARG A 99 -22.81 -5.97 27.92
N ALA A 100 -23.52 -5.35 28.87
CA ALA A 100 -23.06 -4.15 29.56
C ALA A 100 -21.78 -4.37 30.41
N LYS A 101 -21.38 -5.62 30.68
CA LYS A 101 -20.12 -5.94 31.38
C LYS A 101 -18.89 -5.85 30.50
N TYR A 102 -19.05 -5.80 29.17
CA TYR A 102 -17.95 -5.85 28.23
C TYR A 102 -17.93 -4.57 27.40
N ASN A 103 -16.76 -3.93 27.32
CA ASN A 103 -16.55 -2.80 26.43
C ASN A 103 -16.58 -3.30 25.00
N VAL A 104 -17.71 -3.13 24.32
CA VAL A 104 -17.86 -3.46 22.91
C VAL A 104 -17.20 -2.35 22.09
N VAL A 105 -16.21 -2.71 21.27
CA VAL A 105 -15.76 -1.82 20.19
C VAL A 105 -16.84 -1.86 19.11
N GLU A 106 -17.75 -0.89 19.10
CA GLU A 106 -18.88 -0.85 18.17
C GLU A 106 -18.46 -0.60 16.71
N ASN A 107 -17.26 -0.01 16.50
CA ASN A 107 -16.76 0.40 15.20
C ASN A 107 -15.44 -0.29 14.82
N MET A 108 -15.35 -1.62 14.93
CA MET A 108 -14.19 -2.36 14.43
C MET A 108 -13.97 -2.05 12.93
N PRO A 109 -12.84 -1.45 12.53
CA PRO A 109 -12.62 -1.12 11.12
C PRO A 109 -12.59 -2.39 10.27
N THR A 110 -13.14 -2.30 9.06
CA THR A 110 -13.24 -3.43 8.14
C THR A 110 -12.80 -3.04 6.74
N GLN A 111 -12.29 -4.02 5.99
CA GLN A 111 -12.06 -3.92 4.56
C GLN A 111 -13.10 -4.75 3.80
N THR A 112 -13.57 -4.22 2.66
CA THR A 112 -14.46 -4.99 1.77
C THR A 112 -13.62 -5.85 0.82
N LEU A 113 -13.90 -7.15 0.81
CA LEU A 113 -13.29 -8.14 -0.07
C LEU A 113 -13.94 -8.10 -1.47
N ASN A 114 -13.32 -8.71 -2.47
CA ASN A 114 -13.82 -8.72 -3.85
C ASN A 114 -15.16 -9.46 -4.06
N ASN A 115 -15.62 -10.21 -3.07
CA ASN A 115 -16.94 -10.85 -3.04
C ASN A 115 -17.97 -10.07 -2.19
N GLY A 116 -17.64 -8.85 -1.76
CA GLY A 116 -18.52 -7.97 -0.97
C GLY A 116 -18.57 -8.29 0.53
N LYS A 117 -17.93 -9.36 1.00
CA LYS A 117 -17.81 -9.65 2.44
C LYS A 117 -16.85 -8.65 3.10
N ARG A 118 -17.05 -8.38 4.39
CA ARG A 118 -16.20 -7.44 5.16
C ARG A 118 -15.31 -8.20 6.12
N ILE A 119 -14.00 -8.02 6.00
CA ILE A 119 -13.01 -8.58 6.93
C ILE A 119 -12.62 -7.51 7.97
N PRO A 120 -12.70 -7.81 9.28
CA PRO A 120 -12.16 -6.92 10.31
C PRO A 120 -10.65 -6.76 10.20
N LEU A 121 -10.17 -5.51 10.30
CA LEU A 121 -8.77 -5.19 10.10
C LEU A 121 -7.86 -5.75 11.20
N ILE A 122 -8.37 -6.09 12.38
CA ILE A 122 -7.58 -6.64 13.47
C ILE A 122 -8.16 -8.00 13.87
N GLY A 123 -7.35 -9.05 13.70
CA GLY A 123 -7.71 -10.43 14.07
C GLY A 123 -6.77 -11.02 15.12
N LEU A 124 -7.28 -11.93 15.95
CA LEU A 124 -6.42 -12.68 16.87
C LEU A 124 -5.73 -13.81 16.09
N GLY A 125 -4.39 -13.74 15.99
CA GLY A 125 -3.59 -14.87 15.51
C GLY A 125 -3.51 -15.96 16.58
N THR A 126 -3.65 -17.24 16.19
CA THR A 126 -3.79 -18.36 17.15
C THR A 126 -2.65 -19.38 17.10
N TRP A 127 -1.60 -19.13 16.31
CA TRP A 127 -0.45 -20.03 16.21
C TRP A 127 0.38 -20.08 17.51
N LYS A 128 0.82 -21.30 17.87
CA LYS A 128 1.79 -21.58 18.95
C LYS A 128 1.32 -21.11 20.33
N SER A 129 0.32 -21.78 20.87
CA SER A 129 -0.19 -21.62 22.24
C SER A 129 -0.09 -22.96 22.97
N LYS A 130 0.15 -22.95 24.28
CA LYS A 130 0.07 -24.19 25.07
C LYS A 130 -1.39 -24.63 25.19
N ALA A 131 -1.61 -25.90 25.48
CA ALA A 131 -2.95 -26.44 25.73
C ALA A 131 -3.69 -25.61 26.78
N GLY A 132 -4.93 -25.23 26.48
CA GLY A 132 -5.79 -24.40 27.34
C GLY A 132 -5.59 -22.88 27.21
N GLU A 133 -4.42 -22.39 26.77
CA GLU A 133 -4.15 -20.95 26.68
C GLU A 133 -4.98 -20.29 25.57
N ILE A 134 -5.19 -20.98 24.44
CA ILE A 134 -5.89 -20.36 23.31
C ILE A 134 -7.39 -20.23 23.54
N LYS A 135 -8.00 -21.16 24.30
CA LYS A 135 -9.39 -21.02 24.74
C LYS A 135 -9.57 -19.69 25.48
N GLN A 136 -8.73 -19.43 26.48
CA GLN A 136 -8.81 -18.19 27.27
C GLN A 136 -8.49 -16.95 26.42
N ALA A 137 -7.44 -17.01 25.59
CA ALA A 137 -7.10 -15.91 24.68
C ALA A 137 -8.27 -15.53 23.76
N THR A 138 -8.98 -16.52 23.21
CA THR A 138 -10.15 -16.31 22.35
C THR A 138 -11.30 -15.65 23.13
N LEU A 139 -11.57 -16.11 24.36
CA LEU A 139 -12.57 -15.48 25.23
C LEU A 139 -12.21 -14.01 25.51
N HIS A 140 -10.97 -13.74 25.91
CA HIS A 140 -10.50 -12.38 26.18
C HIS A 140 -10.60 -11.49 24.94
N ALA A 141 -10.21 -11.98 23.77
CA ALA A 141 -10.25 -11.21 22.54
C ALA A 141 -11.69 -10.83 22.14
N LEU A 142 -12.60 -11.81 22.09
CA LEU A 142 -13.98 -11.56 21.67
C LEU A 142 -14.73 -10.64 22.65
N ARG A 143 -14.47 -10.81 23.95
CA ARG A 143 -14.99 -9.91 25.01
C ARG A 143 -14.36 -8.53 24.98
N ALA A 144 -13.11 -8.38 24.50
CA ALA A 144 -12.44 -7.09 24.35
C ALA A 144 -12.87 -6.33 23.08
N GLY A 145 -13.57 -6.98 22.14
CA GLY A 145 -14.07 -6.35 20.92
C GLY A 145 -13.50 -6.90 19.62
N TYR A 146 -12.61 -7.91 19.66
CA TYR A 146 -12.19 -8.59 18.43
C TYR A 146 -13.39 -9.20 17.73
N ARG A 147 -13.39 -9.14 16.40
CA ARG A 147 -14.41 -9.75 15.54
C ARG A 147 -13.80 -10.62 14.45
N HIS A 148 -12.50 -10.92 14.54
CA HIS A 148 -11.79 -11.79 13.61
C HIS A 148 -10.85 -12.72 14.37
N ILE A 149 -10.97 -14.04 14.13
CA ILE A 149 -10.07 -15.06 14.68
C ILE A 149 -9.44 -15.81 13.51
N ASP A 150 -8.10 -15.86 13.49
CA ASP A 150 -7.33 -16.57 12.48
C ASP A 150 -6.81 -17.90 13.02
N CYS A 151 -7.38 -18.98 12.49
CA CYS A 151 -7.09 -20.38 12.81
C CYS A 151 -6.27 -21.03 11.70
N ALA A 152 -5.86 -22.27 11.92
CA ALA A 152 -5.41 -23.18 10.87
C ALA A 152 -5.49 -24.62 11.36
N GLU A 153 -5.75 -25.56 10.45
CA GLU A 153 -5.76 -26.99 10.77
C GLU A 153 -4.46 -27.44 11.46
N TYR A 154 -3.31 -26.99 10.93
CA TYR A 154 -1.99 -27.36 11.45
C TYR A 154 -1.72 -26.87 12.87
N TYR A 155 -2.40 -25.84 13.35
CA TYR A 155 -2.20 -25.34 14.71
C TYR A 155 -2.77 -26.28 15.76
N ALA A 156 -3.62 -27.23 15.33
CA ALA A 156 -4.19 -28.32 16.13
C ALA A 156 -4.93 -27.85 17.39
N ASN A 157 -5.47 -26.63 17.38
CA ASN A 157 -6.08 -25.98 18.53
C ASN A 157 -7.49 -25.42 18.27
N GLU A 158 -8.06 -25.71 17.10
CA GLU A 158 -9.40 -25.25 16.71
C GLU A 158 -10.52 -25.75 17.63
N HIS A 159 -10.36 -26.93 18.21
CA HIS A 159 -11.33 -27.47 19.18
C HIS A 159 -11.45 -26.62 20.45
N GLU A 160 -10.35 -26.02 20.93
CA GLU A 160 -10.34 -25.09 22.06
C GLU A 160 -10.99 -23.75 21.71
N ILE A 161 -10.72 -23.26 20.49
CA ILE A 161 -11.34 -22.05 19.95
C ILE A 161 -12.85 -22.28 19.82
N GLY A 162 -13.28 -23.44 19.33
CA GLY A 162 -14.69 -23.81 19.26
C GLY A 162 -15.38 -23.84 20.62
N GLN A 163 -14.72 -24.33 21.66
CA GLN A 163 -15.25 -24.24 23.04
C GLN A 163 -15.42 -22.78 23.49
N ALA A 164 -14.45 -21.91 23.22
CA ALA A 164 -14.54 -20.48 23.55
C ALA A 164 -15.68 -19.79 22.79
N LEU A 165 -15.87 -20.10 21.50
CA LEU A 165 -16.97 -19.60 20.68
C LEU A 165 -18.33 -19.96 21.27
N GLN A 166 -18.54 -21.22 21.67
CA GLN A 166 -19.81 -21.63 22.31
C GLN A 166 -20.10 -20.85 23.59
N ILE A 167 -19.08 -20.57 24.40
CA ILE A 167 -19.22 -19.78 25.62
C ILE A 167 -19.65 -18.35 25.29
N VAL A 168 -18.96 -17.64 24.41
CA VAL A 168 -19.29 -16.23 24.10
C VAL A 168 -20.63 -16.08 23.38
N PHE A 169 -21.03 -17.08 22.59
CA PHE A 169 -22.35 -17.13 21.97
C PHE A 169 -23.45 -17.33 23.02
N ALA A 170 -23.24 -18.24 23.98
CA ALA A 170 -24.18 -18.47 25.07
C ALA A 170 -24.27 -17.28 26.05
N GLU A 171 -23.18 -16.55 26.25
CA GLU A 171 -23.15 -15.29 27.01
C GLU A 171 -23.82 -14.13 26.27
N GLY A 172 -24.02 -14.28 24.95
CA GLY A 172 -24.55 -13.22 24.08
C GLY A 172 -23.59 -12.06 23.85
N VAL A 173 -22.28 -12.26 24.09
CA VAL A 173 -21.22 -11.27 23.83
C VAL A 173 -21.17 -10.94 22.34
N VAL A 174 -21.25 -11.97 21.51
CA VAL A 174 -21.30 -11.91 20.04
C VAL A 174 -22.23 -13.01 19.53
N LYS A 175 -22.72 -12.86 18.31
CA LYS A 175 -23.35 -13.93 17.54
C LYS A 175 -22.34 -14.51 16.54
N ARG A 176 -22.67 -15.64 15.89
CA ARG A 176 -21.80 -16.24 14.88
C ARG A 176 -21.55 -15.28 13.72
N GLU A 177 -22.58 -14.58 13.27
CA GLU A 177 -22.51 -13.60 12.18
C GLU A 177 -21.66 -12.36 12.51
N ASP A 178 -21.36 -12.12 13.78
CA ASP A 178 -20.50 -11.01 14.20
C ASP A 178 -19.01 -11.36 14.14
N VAL A 179 -18.65 -12.65 14.03
CA VAL A 179 -17.26 -13.12 14.10
C VAL A 179 -16.80 -13.64 12.74
N PHE A 180 -15.80 -13.00 12.15
CA PHE A 180 -15.11 -13.47 10.96
C PHE A 180 -14.12 -14.59 11.33
N LEU A 181 -14.39 -15.82 10.90
CA LEU A 181 -13.52 -16.96 11.15
C LEU A 181 -12.72 -17.34 9.91
N THR A 182 -11.40 -17.24 10.04
CA THR A 182 -10.44 -17.73 9.04
C THR A 182 -9.87 -19.06 9.49
N SER A 183 -9.79 -20.06 8.60
CA SER A 183 -8.94 -21.24 8.80
C SER A 183 -8.14 -21.56 7.54
N LYS A 184 -7.25 -22.55 7.63
CA LYS A 184 -6.31 -22.89 6.57
C LYS A 184 -6.24 -24.40 6.37
N LEU A 185 -6.34 -24.80 5.11
CA LEU A 185 -6.16 -26.17 4.65
C LEU A 185 -4.67 -26.54 4.72
N TRP A 186 -4.32 -27.58 5.46
CA TRP A 186 -2.93 -28.01 5.56
C TRP A 186 -2.45 -28.78 4.32
N ASN A 187 -1.13 -28.82 4.14
CA ASN A 187 -0.48 -29.32 2.93
C ASN A 187 -0.86 -30.76 2.59
N ASN A 188 -1.15 -31.62 3.57
CA ASN A 188 -1.56 -33.01 3.32
C ASN A 188 -3.03 -33.18 2.87
N HIS A 189 -3.83 -32.12 2.80
CA HIS A 189 -5.26 -32.17 2.41
C HIS A 189 -5.57 -31.45 1.10
N HIS A 190 -4.60 -31.38 0.19
CA HIS A 190 -4.76 -30.70 -1.10
C HIS A 190 -5.55 -31.47 -2.18
N GLY A 191 -5.79 -32.77 -1.99
CA GLY A 191 -6.51 -33.59 -2.95
C GLY A 191 -8.00 -33.31 -2.96
N ARG A 192 -8.63 -33.38 -4.12
CA ARG A 192 -10.07 -33.06 -4.28
C ARG A 192 -10.93 -33.80 -3.25
N GLU A 193 -10.65 -35.09 -3.04
CA GLU A 193 -11.37 -35.95 -2.11
C GLU A 193 -11.09 -35.64 -0.62
N SER A 194 -9.97 -34.98 -0.29
CA SER A 194 -9.57 -34.70 1.09
C SER A 194 -9.88 -33.28 1.57
N VAL A 195 -10.01 -32.32 0.65
CA VAL A 195 -10.35 -30.91 0.96
C VAL A 195 -11.64 -30.79 1.78
N LYS A 196 -12.74 -31.40 1.32
CA LYS A 196 -14.04 -31.30 2.00
C LYS A 196 -14.06 -31.99 3.37
N PRO A 197 -13.57 -33.24 3.53
CA PRO A 197 -13.44 -33.86 4.85
C PRO A 197 -12.61 -33.04 5.85
N ALA A 198 -11.51 -32.44 5.40
CA ALA A 198 -10.66 -31.58 6.24
C ALA A 198 -11.44 -30.36 6.73
N VAL A 199 -12.15 -29.66 5.83
CA VAL A 199 -12.97 -28.49 6.21
C VAL A 199 -14.13 -28.88 7.11
N GLN A 200 -14.78 -30.02 6.88
CA GLN A 200 -15.82 -30.51 7.80
C GLN A 200 -15.26 -30.81 9.20
N LYS A 201 -14.01 -31.28 9.30
CA LYS A 201 -13.35 -31.46 10.59
C LYS A 201 -13.09 -30.11 11.27
N ILE A 202 -12.56 -29.13 10.54
CA ILE A 202 -12.35 -27.75 11.02
C ILE A 202 -13.67 -27.18 11.58
N LEU A 203 -14.77 -27.30 10.82
CA LEU A 203 -16.09 -26.84 11.22
C LEU A 203 -16.61 -27.53 12.50
N ARG A 204 -16.41 -28.85 12.62
CA ARG A 204 -16.77 -29.61 13.85
C ARG A 204 -15.95 -29.17 15.05
N ASP A 205 -14.65 -28.98 14.88
CA ASP A 205 -13.74 -28.57 15.95
C ASP A 205 -14.06 -27.15 16.43
N LEU A 206 -14.27 -26.21 15.49
CA LEU A 206 -14.73 -24.85 15.77
C LEU A 206 -16.19 -24.78 16.24
N LYS A 207 -16.96 -25.87 16.10
CA LYS A 207 -18.38 -25.95 16.45
C LYS A 207 -19.24 -24.91 15.72
N VAL A 208 -18.98 -24.72 14.42
CA VAL A 208 -19.70 -23.80 13.53
C VAL A 208 -20.10 -24.50 12.23
N ASN A 209 -21.04 -23.91 11.49
CA ASN A 209 -21.55 -24.52 10.25
C ASN A 209 -20.86 -24.00 8.97
N HIS A 210 -20.12 -22.90 9.05
CA HIS A 210 -19.37 -22.33 7.94
C HIS A 210 -18.16 -21.54 8.42
N LEU A 211 -17.18 -21.34 7.53
CA LEU A 211 -16.07 -20.40 7.68
C LEU A 211 -16.35 -19.12 6.87
N ASP A 212 -15.80 -17.99 7.32
CA ASP A 212 -15.85 -16.75 6.53
C ASP A 212 -14.74 -16.72 5.48
N LEU A 213 -13.59 -17.32 5.81
CA LEU A 213 -12.44 -17.45 4.93
C LEU A 213 -11.73 -18.80 5.11
N LEU A 214 -11.46 -19.50 4.00
CA LEU A 214 -10.56 -20.65 3.95
C LEU A 214 -9.36 -20.31 3.07
N LEU A 215 -8.15 -20.59 3.57
CA LEU A 215 -6.91 -20.36 2.83
C LEU A 215 -6.21 -21.68 2.51
N ILE A 216 -5.60 -21.79 1.33
CA ILE A 216 -4.48 -22.71 1.14
C ILE A 216 -3.33 -22.22 2.03
N HIS A 217 -2.81 -23.06 2.94
CA HIS A 217 -1.81 -22.60 3.92
C HIS A 217 -0.42 -22.35 3.31
N TRP A 218 0.04 -23.23 2.41
CA TRP A 218 1.28 -23.07 1.66
C TRP A 218 1.11 -23.60 0.22
N PRO A 219 1.88 -23.11 -0.76
CA PRO A 219 1.87 -23.65 -2.13
C PRO A 219 2.62 -25.01 -2.25
N VAL A 220 2.52 -25.86 -1.22
CA VAL A 220 3.17 -27.16 -1.13
C VAL A 220 2.09 -28.20 -0.88
N THR A 221 1.91 -29.16 -1.80
CA THR A 221 0.90 -30.20 -1.66
C THR A 221 1.54 -31.50 -1.20
N GLY A 222 0.96 -32.13 -0.19
CA GLY A 222 1.49 -33.30 0.48
C GLY A 222 2.65 -32.98 1.44
N ASN A 223 3.57 -33.94 1.54
CA ASN A 223 4.83 -33.78 2.28
C ASN A 223 5.94 -33.28 1.35
N VAL A 224 7.06 -32.88 1.95
CA VAL A 224 8.30 -32.56 1.23
C VAL A 224 8.70 -33.77 0.36
N GLY A 225 8.63 -33.62 -0.96
CA GLY A 225 8.79 -34.74 -1.91
C GLY A 225 9.20 -34.27 -3.31
N PRO A 226 9.41 -35.21 -4.26
CA PRO A 226 9.93 -34.89 -5.59
C PRO A 226 8.96 -34.09 -6.47
N THR A 227 7.66 -34.09 -6.14
CA THR A 227 6.62 -33.42 -6.94
C THR A 227 5.55 -32.79 -6.04
N VAL A 228 4.99 -31.65 -6.47
CA VAL A 228 3.73 -31.10 -5.92
C VAL A 228 2.58 -31.91 -6.51
N GLN A 229 2.10 -32.91 -5.77
CA GLN A 229 0.87 -33.63 -6.10
C GLN A 229 -0.08 -33.65 -4.89
N PRO A 230 -1.39 -33.44 -5.09
CA PRO A 230 -2.05 -33.05 -6.35
C PRO A 230 -1.80 -31.57 -6.71
N SER A 231 -2.18 -31.16 -7.92
CA SER A 231 -1.93 -29.78 -8.37
C SER A 231 -2.71 -28.74 -7.55
N ILE A 232 -2.16 -27.52 -7.40
CA ILE A 232 -2.88 -26.39 -6.76
C ILE A 232 -4.19 -26.08 -7.48
N ARG A 233 -4.27 -26.27 -8.81
CA ARG A 233 -5.50 -26.12 -9.58
C ARG A 233 -6.61 -27.04 -9.08
N GLU A 234 -6.29 -28.31 -8.82
CA GLU A 234 -7.25 -29.27 -8.30
C GLU A 234 -7.73 -28.87 -6.90
N THR A 235 -6.79 -28.47 -6.02
CA THR A 235 -7.13 -27.97 -4.69
C THR A 235 -8.05 -26.75 -4.77
N TRP A 236 -7.72 -25.79 -5.65
CA TRP A 236 -8.50 -24.56 -5.81
C TRP A 236 -9.92 -24.86 -6.26
N GLN A 237 -10.10 -25.72 -7.26
CA GLN A 237 -11.42 -26.13 -7.74
C GLN A 237 -12.24 -26.84 -6.66
N ALA A 238 -11.60 -27.66 -5.81
CA ALA A 238 -12.27 -28.27 -4.67
C ALA A 238 -12.70 -27.22 -3.62
N MET A 239 -11.90 -26.17 -3.42
CA MET A 239 -12.27 -25.04 -2.55
C MET A 239 -13.40 -24.18 -3.15
N GLU A 240 -13.47 -24.04 -4.48
CA GLU A 240 -14.59 -23.40 -5.16
C GLU A 240 -15.91 -24.16 -4.94
N ASP A 241 -15.87 -25.50 -4.94
CA ASP A 241 -17.04 -26.32 -4.62
C ASP A 241 -17.54 -26.03 -3.19
N LEU A 242 -16.64 -25.86 -2.20
CA LEU A 242 -17.02 -25.49 -0.83
C LEU A 242 -17.71 -24.14 -0.72
N VAL A 243 -17.37 -23.19 -1.59
CA VAL A 243 -18.07 -21.89 -1.69
C VAL A 243 -19.49 -22.10 -2.22
N SER A 244 -19.64 -22.90 -3.27
CA SER A 244 -20.95 -23.21 -3.84
C SER A 244 -21.87 -23.95 -2.86
N GLU A 245 -21.30 -24.77 -1.97
CA GLU A 245 -22.02 -25.49 -0.92
C GLU A 245 -22.33 -24.63 0.32
N GLY A 246 -21.79 -23.42 0.41
CA GLY A 246 -21.98 -22.52 1.56
C GLY A 246 -21.20 -22.94 2.83
N LEU A 247 -20.27 -23.89 2.72
CA LEU A 247 -19.38 -24.28 3.83
C LEU A 247 -18.32 -23.21 4.11
N VAL A 248 -17.98 -22.40 3.10
CA VAL A 248 -17.03 -21.30 3.19
C VAL A 248 -17.56 -20.10 2.39
N HIS A 249 -17.52 -18.89 2.96
CA HIS A 249 -17.97 -17.68 2.25
C HIS A 249 -16.94 -17.08 1.30
N SER A 250 -15.65 -17.18 1.63
CA SER A 250 -14.54 -16.63 0.84
C SER A 250 -13.38 -17.62 0.81
N ILE A 251 -12.68 -17.71 -0.31
CA ILE A 251 -11.48 -18.54 -0.42
C ILE A 251 -10.28 -17.70 -0.81
N GLY A 252 -9.10 -18.10 -0.36
CA GLY A 252 -7.85 -17.37 -0.58
C GLY A 252 -6.63 -18.26 -0.45
N VAL A 253 -5.46 -17.63 -0.39
CA VAL A 253 -4.17 -18.31 -0.31
C VAL A 253 -3.27 -17.68 0.75
N SER A 254 -2.28 -18.43 1.22
CA SER A 254 -1.24 -17.96 2.13
C SER A 254 0.13 -18.43 1.66
N ASN A 255 1.13 -17.56 1.79
CA ASN A 255 2.51 -17.83 1.36
C ASN A 255 2.69 -18.01 -0.16
N PHE A 256 1.89 -17.32 -0.97
CA PHE A 256 2.03 -17.33 -2.44
C PHE A 256 2.80 -16.10 -2.92
N SER A 257 3.67 -16.29 -3.90
CA SER A 257 4.28 -15.22 -4.70
C SER A 257 3.26 -14.64 -5.69
N THR A 258 3.55 -13.50 -6.30
CA THR A 258 2.72 -12.93 -7.37
C THR A 258 2.54 -13.89 -8.54
N LYS A 259 3.59 -14.60 -8.95
CA LYS A 259 3.55 -15.60 -10.03
C LYS A 259 2.61 -16.76 -9.72
N LYS A 260 2.64 -17.27 -8.48
CA LYS A 260 1.73 -18.36 -8.06
C LYS A 260 0.28 -17.87 -7.94
N VAL A 261 0.06 -16.60 -7.61
CA VAL A 261 -1.28 -15.99 -7.66
C VAL A 261 -1.77 -15.84 -9.10
N ASP A 262 -0.93 -15.37 -10.02
CA ASP A 262 -1.28 -15.26 -11.45
C ASP A 262 -1.63 -16.63 -12.06
N ASP A 263 -0.95 -17.71 -11.65
CA ASP A 263 -1.32 -19.08 -12.04
C ASP A 263 -2.76 -19.41 -11.62
N ILE A 264 -3.13 -19.18 -10.37
CA ILE A 264 -4.52 -19.38 -9.90
C ILE A 264 -5.50 -18.54 -10.70
N LEU A 265 -5.20 -17.25 -10.91
CA LEU A 265 -6.07 -16.34 -11.64
C LEU A 265 -6.33 -16.79 -13.10
N ALA A 266 -5.44 -17.57 -13.69
CA ALA A 266 -5.61 -18.08 -15.05
C ALA A 266 -6.72 -19.15 -15.18
N TYR A 267 -7.13 -19.79 -14.08
CA TYR A 267 -8.17 -20.84 -14.10
C TYR A 267 -9.27 -20.70 -13.03
N ALA A 268 -9.13 -19.77 -12.08
CA ALA A 268 -10.09 -19.56 -11.01
C ALA A 268 -11.44 -19.01 -11.54
N LYS A 269 -12.53 -19.67 -11.16
CA LYS A 269 -13.89 -19.15 -11.28
C LYS A 269 -14.21 -18.21 -10.12
N VAL A 270 -13.79 -18.58 -8.92
CA VAL A 270 -13.85 -17.72 -7.73
C VAL A 270 -12.45 -17.17 -7.49
N LYS A 271 -12.30 -15.86 -7.66
CA LYS A 271 -11.04 -15.17 -7.46
C LYS A 271 -10.59 -15.26 -5.99
N PRO A 272 -9.28 -15.41 -5.69
CA PRO A 272 -8.80 -15.32 -4.32
C PRO A 272 -9.24 -14.00 -3.67
N ALA A 273 -9.94 -14.09 -2.55
CA ALA A 273 -10.40 -12.93 -1.80
C ALA A 273 -9.27 -12.33 -0.95
N VAL A 274 -8.39 -13.19 -0.43
CA VAL A 274 -7.32 -12.82 0.50
C VAL A 274 -6.01 -13.53 0.12
N LEU A 275 -4.90 -12.80 0.20
CA LEU A 275 -3.55 -13.32 0.29
C LEU A 275 -2.98 -13.04 1.69
N GLN A 276 -2.80 -14.07 2.51
CA GLN A 276 -2.22 -13.94 3.85
C GLN A 276 -0.71 -14.21 3.83
N VAL A 277 0.09 -13.20 4.15
CA VAL A 277 1.57 -13.24 4.03
C VAL A 277 2.26 -12.50 5.17
N GLU A 278 3.55 -12.77 5.35
CA GLU A 278 4.39 -12.02 6.28
C GLU A 278 4.47 -10.56 5.82
N VAL A 279 4.07 -9.64 6.69
CA VAL A 279 4.20 -8.19 6.49
C VAL A 279 4.48 -7.51 7.82
N HIS A 280 5.57 -6.76 7.87
CA HIS A 280 5.97 -5.88 8.98
C HIS A 280 7.06 -4.92 8.49
N PRO A 281 7.49 -3.91 9.26
CA PRO A 281 8.49 -2.95 8.80
C PRO A 281 9.82 -3.57 8.32
N TYR A 282 10.24 -4.71 8.90
CA TYR A 282 11.41 -5.46 8.42
C TYR A 282 11.17 -6.32 7.16
N TRP A 283 9.94 -6.40 6.66
CA TRP A 283 9.57 -7.16 5.47
C TRP A 283 8.26 -6.59 4.91
N ARG A 284 8.36 -5.46 4.19
CA ARG A 284 7.20 -4.60 3.91
C ARG A 284 6.29 -5.12 2.81
N GLN A 285 6.88 -5.81 1.84
CA GLN A 285 6.17 -6.39 0.70
C GLN A 285 5.42 -5.37 -0.18
N ASP A 286 5.91 -4.13 -0.28
CA ASP A 286 5.33 -3.03 -1.06
C ASP A 286 4.85 -3.46 -2.46
N SER A 287 5.69 -4.19 -3.21
CA SER A 287 5.37 -4.64 -4.56
C SER A 287 4.23 -5.68 -4.59
N LEU A 288 4.19 -6.57 -3.60
CA LEU A 288 3.12 -7.58 -3.47
C LEU A 288 1.79 -6.91 -3.11
N LEU A 289 1.81 -5.93 -2.20
CA LEU A 289 0.61 -5.17 -1.82
C LEU A 289 0.06 -4.39 -3.02
N THR A 290 0.93 -3.74 -3.79
CA THR A 290 0.55 -3.04 -5.03
C THR A 290 -0.09 -4.01 -6.03
N TYR A 291 0.55 -5.15 -6.30
CA TYR A 291 0.00 -6.19 -7.15
C TYR A 291 -1.37 -6.69 -6.67
N CYS A 292 -1.52 -6.97 -5.37
CA CYS A 292 -2.78 -7.45 -4.81
C CYS A 292 -3.87 -6.39 -4.92
N GLN A 293 -3.55 -5.11 -4.70
CA GLN A 293 -4.49 -4.01 -4.89
C GLN A 293 -4.98 -3.91 -6.34
N GLU A 294 -4.07 -3.97 -7.32
CA GLU A 294 -4.42 -3.99 -8.76
C GLU A 294 -5.32 -5.18 -9.12
N LYS A 295 -5.06 -6.34 -8.49
CA LYS A 295 -5.89 -7.53 -8.66
C LYS A 295 -7.12 -7.52 -7.74
N GLY A 296 -7.39 -6.50 -6.91
CA GLY A 296 -8.52 -6.55 -5.97
C GLY A 296 -8.49 -7.78 -5.05
N ILE A 297 -7.31 -8.16 -4.57
CA ILE A 297 -7.08 -9.21 -3.58
C ILE A 297 -6.66 -8.51 -2.29
N HIS A 298 -7.31 -8.81 -1.17
CA HIS A 298 -6.96 -8.19 0.11
C HIS A 298 -5.71 -8.86 0.73
N VAL A 299 -4.83 -8.08 1.36
CA VAL A 299 -3.65 -8.61 2.04
C VAL A 299 -3.87 -8.68 3.54
N THR A 300 -3.64 -9.87 4.12
CA THR A 300 -3.63 -10.07 5.57
C THR A 300 -2.20 -10.32 6.05
N ALA A 301 -1.70 -9.45 6.93
CA ALA A 301 -0.38 -9.52 7.54
C ALA A 301 -0.35 -10.56 8.68
N TYR A 302 0.35 -11.67 8.47
CA TYR A 302 0.76 -12.55 9.57
C TYR A 302 2.13 -12.10 10.13
N SER A 303 2.44 -12.56 11.35
CA SER A 303 3.67 -12.21 12.08
C SER A 303 3.95 -10.70 12.20
N PRO A 304 2.94 -9.82 12.39
CA PRO A 304 3.11 -8.37 12.27
C PRO A 304 4.09 -7.75 13.28
N LEU A 305 4.43 -8.47 14.34
CA LEU A 305 5.37 -8.05 15.39
C LEU A 305 6.79 -8.64 15.21
N GLY A 306 7.11 -9.19 14.02
CA GLY A 306 8.37 -9.89 13.76
C GLY A 306 8.45 -11.29 14.40
N SER A 307 7.31 -11.81 14.89
CA SER A 307 7.19 -13.16 15.44
C SER A 307 8.26 -13.56 16.49
N PRO A 308 8.42 -12.77 17.58
CA PRO A 308 9.48 -12.96 18.58
C PRO A 308 9.46 -14.37 19.19
N ASP A 309 8.27 -14.94 19.41
CA ASP A 309 8.08 -16.29 19.95
C ASP A 309 8.67 -17.40 19.07
N SER A 310 8.98 -17.12 17.80
CA SER A 310 9.44 -18.12 16.81
C SER A 310 10.90 -17.96 16.39
N SER A 311 11.62 -16.96 16.92
CA SER A 311 13.02 -16.71 16.54
C SER A 311 13.93 -17.92 16.75
N THR A 312 13.73 -18.67 17.83
CA THR A 312 14.48 -19.89 18.16
C THR A 312 14.15 -21.06 17.23
N MET A 313 12.88 -21.20 16.83
CA MET A 313 12.42 -22.24 15.90
C MET A 313 13.05 -22.08 14.51
N PHE A 314 13.24 -20.84 14.07
CA PHE A 314 13.84 -20.53 12.77
C PHE A 314 15.33 -20.17 12.86
N GLN A 315 15.96 -20.36 14.04
CA GLN A 315 17.38 -20.07 14.30
C GLN A 315 17.84 -18.69 13.80
N ARG A 316 16.97 -17.68 13.94
CA ARG A 316 17.21 -16.35 13.34
C ARG A 316 18.40 -15.67 14.00
N LYS A 317 19.32 -15.17 13.18
CA LYS A 317 20.45 -14.31 13.57
C LYS A 317 20.18 -12.93 12.99
N GLY A 318 20.34 -11.86 13.77
CA GLY A 318 20.10 -10.49 13.29
C GLY A 318 19.27 -9.64 14.25
N PRO A 319 18.94 -8.40 13.86
CA PRO A 319 18.20 -7.48 14.68
C PRO A 319 16.76 -7.97 14.91
N LYS A 320 16.20 -7.69 16.09
CA LYS A 320 14.81 -7.99 16.41
C LYS A 320 13.98 -6.75 16.18
N LEU A 321 12.89 -6.87 15.42
CA LEU A 321 12.02 -5.74 15.11
C LEU A 321 11.48 -5.02 16.36
N MET A 322 11.12 -5.78 17.39
CA MET A 322 10.61 -5.21 18.66
C MET A 322 11.66 -4.40 19.44
N ASP A 323 12.94 -4.58 19.13
CA ASP A 323 14.06 -3.92 19.81
C ASP A 323 14.67 -2.80 18.93
N ASP A 324 14.07 -2.48 17.77
CA ASP A 324 14.60 -1.48 16.85
C ASP A 324 14.53 -0.06 17.47
N PRO A 325 15.61 0.73 17.45
CA PRO A 325 15.66 2.05 18.07
C PRO A 325 14.71 3.07 17.42
N VAL A 326 14.44 2.97 16.11
CA VAL A 326 13.46 3.84 15.44
C VAL A 326 12.06 3.51 15.93
N LEU A 327 11.73 2.22 16.06
CA LEU A 327 10.46 1.79 16.63
C LEU A 327 10.31 2.26 18.07
N ALA A 328 11.35 2.12 18.90
CA ALA A 328 11.35 2.59 20.27
C ALA A 328 11.17 4.12 20.36
N SER A 329 11.80 4.87 19.46
CA SER A 329 11.66 6.33 19.37
C SER A 329 10.24 6.74 19.00
N VAL A 330 9.64 6.12 17.98
CA VAL A 330 8.26 6.37 17.56
C VAL A 330 7.28 6.03 18.68
N ALA A 331 7.44 4.87 19.31
CA ALA A 331 6.61 4.43 20.43
C ALA A 331 6.65 5.43 21.60
N SER A 332 7.85 5.87 21.99
CA SER A 332 8.05 6.87 23.03
C SER A 332 7.41 8.22 22.68
N LYS A 333 7.66 8.73 21.46
CA LYS A 333 7.10 9.99 20.96
C LYS A 333 5.57 10.02 21.01
N LEU A 334 4.93 8.91 20.67
CA LEU A 334 3.47 8.81 20.62
C LEU A 334 2.84 8.36 21.93
N ASN A 335 3.63 8.06 22.96
CA ASN A 335 3.18 7.44 24.20
C ASN A 335 2.35 6.16 23.94
N LYS A 336 2.83 5.33 23.02
CA LYS A 336 2.24 4.04 22.64
C LYS A 336 3.27 2.92 22.80
N SER A 337 2.82 1.68 22.89
CA SER A 337 3.74 0.54 22.91
C SER A 337 4.33 0.28 21.51
N PRO A 338 5.53 -0.35 21.41
CA PRO A 338 6.07 -0.79 20.13
C PRO A 338 5.08 -1.68 19.35
N ALA A 339 4.38 -2.60 20.02
CA ALA A 339 3.40 -3.47 19.39
C ALA A 339 2.23 -2.69 18.78
N GLN A 340 1.71 -1.69 19.50
CA GLN A 340 0.65 -0.81 19.00
C GLN A 340 1.11 -0.03 17.76
N CYS A 341 2.35 0.47 17.75
CA CYS A 341 2.92 1.15 16.57
C CYS A 341 3.02 0.22 15.36
N LEU A 342 3.47 -1.03 15.56
CA LEU A 342 3.55 -2.02 14.47
C LEU A 342 2.17 -2.45 13.94
N ILE A 343 1.20 -2.63 14.83
CA ILE A 343 -0.18 -2.95 14.46
C ILE A 343 -0.78 -1.78 13.67
N ARG A 344 -0.61 -0.55 14.16
CA ARG A 344 -1.10 0.65 13.48
C ARG A 344 -0.40 0.88 12.13
N TRP A 345 0.90 0.63 12.06
CA TRP A 345 1.66 0.66 10.82
C TRP A 345 1.08 -0.30 9.79
N GLY A 346 0.80 -1.56 10.16
CA GLY A 346 0.24 -2.54 9.23
C GLY A 346 -1.15 -2.17 8.71
N ILE A 347 -1.99 -1.56 9.57
CA ILE A 347 -3.29 -1.02 9.17
C ILE A 347 -3.11 0.12 8.15
N GLN A 348 -2.25 1.12 8.44
CA GLN A 348 -1.96 2.23 7.51
C GLN A 348 -1.23 1.79 6.24
N HIS A 349 -0.52 0.66 6.30
CA HIS A 349 0.11 0.03 5.14
C HIS A 349 -0.90 -0.72 4.25
N GLY A 350 -2.18 -0.75 4.61
CA GLY A 350 -3.26 -1.29 3.77
C GLY A 350 -3.55 -2.78 4.00
N THR A 351 -3.15 -3.33 5.15
CA THR A 351 -3.38 -4.74 5.49
C THR A 351 -4.39 -4.91 6.63
N SER A 352 -5.07 -6.06 6.70
CA SER A 352 -5.59 -6.54 7.99
C SER A 352 -4.48 -7.29 8.73
N ILE A 353 -4.46 -7.25 10.05
CA ILE A 353 -3.31 -7.63 10.87
C ILE A 353 -3.67 -8.67 11.92
N LEU A 354 -2.76 -9.63 12.12
CA LEU A 354 -2.98 -10.80 12.99
C LEU A 354 -2.00 -10.85 14.18
N PRO A 355 -2.04 -9.91 15.13
CA PRO A 355 -1.21 -9.98 16.32
C PRO A 355 -1.64 -11.15 17.20
N LYS A 356 -0.72 -12.10 17.44
CA LYS A 356 -0.93 -13.21 18.36
C LYS A 356 -0.59 -12.82 19.80
N SER A 357 -1.46 -13.16 20.75
CA SER A 357 -1.12 -13.17 22.17
C SER A 357 -2.03 -14.09 22.95
N VAL A 358 -1.53 -14.61 24.07
CA VAL A 358 -2.32 -15.34 25.08
C VAL A 358 -2.46 -14.56 26.39
N ASN A 359 -1.87 -13.36 26.46
CA ASN A 359 -1.94 -12.50 27.63
C ASN A 359 -3.09 -11.49 27.46
N GLU A 360 -4.06 -11.50 28.38
CA GLU A 360 -5.24 -10.63 28.33
C GLU A 360 -4.90 -9.15 28.17
N GLY A 361 -3.91 -8.64 28.90
CA GLY A 361 -3.51 -7.23 28.83
C GLY A 361 -3.00 -6.84 27.45
N ARG A 362 -2.14 -7.67 26.85
CA ARG A 362 -1.67 -7.46 25.47
C ARG A 362 -2.79 -7.59 24.43
N ILE A 363 -3.68 -8.56 24.58
CA ILE A 363 -4.85 -8.72 23.70
C ILE A 363 -5.67 -7.43 23.70
N LYS A 364 -5.99 -6.87 24.87
CA LYS A 364 -6.71 -5.60 24.98
C LYS A 364 -5.91 -4.43 24.39
N SER A 365 -4.62 -4.30 24.75
CA SER A 365 -3.75 -3.22 24.26
C SER A 365 -3.58 -3.21 22.75
N ASN A 366 -3.60 -4.38 22.09
CA ASN A 366 -3.52 -4.50 20.64
C ASN A 366 -4.74 -3.90 19.90
N LEU A 367 -5.86 -3.64 20.59
CA LEU A 367 -7.02 -2.91 20.03
C LEU A 367 -6.94 -1.40 20.23
N ASP A 368 -6.09 -0.90 21.13
CA ASP A 368 -5.83 0.53 21.31
C ASP A 368 -4.89 1.05 20.20
N VAL A 369 -5.38 0.92 18.97
CA VAL A 369 -4.78 1.32 17.69
C VAL A 369 -5.83 1.89 16.72
N ILE A 370 -7.11 1.82 17.09
CA ILE A 370 -8.24 2.19 16.24
C ILE A 370 -8.41 3.72 16.22
N ASP A 371 -8.32 4.37 17.37
CA ASP A 371 -8.69 5.78 17.55
C ASP A 371 -7.53 6.78 17.34
N TRP A 372 -6.41 6.33 16.78
CA TRP A 372 -5.25 7.18 16.50
C TRP A 372 -4.47 6.67 15.29
N GLU A 373 -3.63 7.52 14.70
CA GLU A 373 -2.80 7.18 13.55
C GLU A 373 -1.33 7.51 13.79
N LEU A 374 -0.43 6.78 13.14
CA LEU A 374 0.97 7.20 13.00
C LEU A 374 1.01 8.47 12.15
N PRO A 375 1.60 9.57 12.66
CA PRO A 375 1.92 10.73 11.83
C PRO A 375 2.76 10.31 10.63
N ARG A 376 2.63 11.04 9.51
CA ARG A 376 3.30 10.70 8.26
C ARG A 376 4.81 10.46 8.42
N GLU A 377 5.48 11.32 9.17
CA GLU A 377 6.93 11.21 9.43
C GLU A 377 7.29 9.93 10.19
N ASP A 378 6.48 9.54 11.17
CA ASP A 378 6.70 8.34 11.98
C ASP A 378 6.36 7.06 11.20
N TYR A 379 5.34 7.12 10.35
CA TYR A 379 5.04 6.04 9.41
C TYR A 379 6.18 5.87 8.38
N GLU A 380 6.68 6.98 7.82
CA GLU A 380 7.78 6.97 6.85
C GLU A 380 9.10 6.51 7.48
N SER A 381 9.37 6.85 8.75
CA SER A 381 10.56 6.37 9.46
C SER A 381 10.54 4.85 9.67
N LEU A 382 9.39 4.27 10.02
CA LEU A 382 9.22 2.82 10.08
C LEU A 382 9.31 2.15 8.71
N CYS A 383 8.79 2.79 7.66
CA CYS A 383 8.97 2.32 6.27
C CYS A 383 10.44 2.39 5.82
N GLY A 384 11.22 3.32 6.38
CA GLY A 384 12.63 3.54 6.08
C GLY A 384 13.60 2.58 6.77
N LEU A 385 13.10 1.61 7.55
CA LEU A 385 13.95 0.60 8.19
C LEU A 385 14.72 -0.21 7.14
N VAL A 386 16.05 -0.16 7.25
CA VAL A 386 17.00 -0.75 6.29
C VAL A 386 16.85 -2.26 6.20
N THR A 387 16.58 -2.93 7.33
CA THR A 387 16.37 -4.37 7.37
C THR A 387 15.15 -4.73 6.53
N GLN A 388 15.34 -5.50 5.46
CA GLN A 388 14.28 -6.10 4.64
C GLN A 388 14.52 -7.61 4.52
N GLU A 389 14.21 -8.35 5.58
CA GLU A 389 14.42 -9.79 5.69
C GLU A 389 13.13 -10.54 6.04
N ARG A 390 12.85 -11.59 5.26
CA ARG A 390 11.75 -12.53 5.51
C ARG A 390 12.10 -13.46 6.68
N MET A 391 11.34 -13.35 7.75
CA MET A 391 11.49 -14.08 9.00
C MET A 391 10.92 -15.50 8.97
N VAL A 392 9.93 -15.75 8.11
CA VAL A 392 9.35 -17.07 7.81
C VAL A 392 9.66 -17.40 6.36
N ASN A 393 10.92 -17.77 6.09
CA ASN A 393 11.41 -17.98 4.73
C ASN A 393 10.97 -19.31 4.08
N GLY A 394 10.38 -20.24 4.83
CA GLY A 394 9.91 -21.51 4.25
C GLY A 394 11.02 -22.50 3.88
N SER A 395 12.25 -22.33 4.38
CA SER A 395 13.39 -23.23 4.09
C SER A 395 13.12 -24.70 4.43
N PHE A 396 12.21 -24.95 5.37
CA PHE A 396 11.74 -26.29 5.74
C PHE A 396 10.92 -27.01 4.66
N TRP A 397 10.53 -26.30 3.58
CA TRP A 397 9.88 -26.90 2.42
C TRP A 397 10.85 -27.29 1.30
N LEU A 398 12.13 -26.94 1.44
CA LEU A 398 13.11 -27.20 0.38
C LEU A 398 13.44 -28.69 0.29
N ASN A 399 13.51 -29.19 -0.95
CA ASN A 399 13.90 -30.55 -1.26
C ASN A 399 14.82 -30.54 -2.49
N PRO A 400 16.06 -31.04 -2.41
CA PRO A 400 16.98 -31.10 -3.55
C PRO A 400 16.42 -31.86 -4.77
N SER A 401 15.55 -32.84 -4.52
CA SER A 401 14.89 -33.64 -5.54
C SER A 401 13.47 -33.15 -5.87
N GLY A 402 12.99 -32.11 -5.18
CA GLY A 402 11.65 -31.57 -5.30
C GLY A 402 11.52 -30.34 -6.20
N PRO A 403 10.29 -29.81 -6.31
CA PRO A 403 9.99 -28.65 -7.14
C PRO A 403 10.49 -27.33 -6.53
N TYR A 404 10.75 -27.31 -5.23
CA TYR A 404 11.36 -26.18 -4.51
C TYR A 404 12.72 -26.62 -3.97
N LYS A 405 13.79 -26.41 -4.74
CA LYS A 405 15.15 -26.79 -4.33
C LYS A 405 15.80 -25.67 -3.53
N THR A 406 15.47 -24.43 -3.86
CA THR A 406 15.98 -23.24 -3.19
C THR A 406 14.85 -22.29 -2.77
N LEU A 407 15.17 -21.27 -1.96
CA LEU A 407 14.19 -20.26 -1.57
C LEU A 407 13.69 -19.47 -2.77
N GLU A 408 14.52 -19.31 -3.79
CA GLU A 408 14.20 -18.72 -5.09
C GLU A 408 13.07 -19.48 -5.78
N ASP A 409 13.11 -20.81 -5.80
CA ASP A 409 12.03 -21.63 -6.37
C ASP A 409 10.71 -21.47 -5.58
N LEU A 410 10.80 -21.44 -4.25
CA LEU A 410 9.61 -21.32 -3.40
C LEU A 410 8.94 -19.95 -3.53
N TRP A 411 9.74 -18.87 -3.62
CA TRP A 411 9.23 -17.50 -3.65
C TRP A 411 9.17 -16.89 -5.05
N ASP A 412 9.56 -17.64 -6.09
CA ASP A 412 9.71 -17.16 -7.47
C ASP A 412 10.60 -15.91 -7.56
N VAL A 413 11.62 -15.83 -6.72
CA VAL A 413 12.65 -14.80 -6.80
C VAL A 413 13.65 -15.28 -7.86
N PRO A 414 13.91 -14.56 -8.96
CA PRO A 414 14.76 -15.13 -10.01
C PRO A 414 16.19 -15.36 -9.54
N HIS A 415 16.78 -16.44 -10.08
CA HIS A 415 18.14 -16.91 -9.81
C HIS A 415 19.24 -15.90 -10.15
N ASP A 416 18.88 -14.88 -10.93
CA ASP A 416 19.71 -13.77 -11.32
C ASP A 416 18.84 -12.51 -11.21
N ALA A 417 19.19 -11.61 -10.29
CA ALA A 417 18.53 -10.33 -10.15
C ALA A 417 18.50 -9.59 -11.50
N GLU A 418 19.51 -9.77 -12.34
CA GLU A 418 19.55 -9.20 -13.69
C GLU A 418 18.53 -9.84 -14.64
N ALA A 419 18.23 -11.14 -14.50
CA ALA A 419 17.17 -11.80 -15.24
C ALA A 419 15.76 -11.40 -14.73
N PHE A 420 15.59 -11.18 -13.42
CA PHE A 420 14.36 -10.56 -12.87
C PHE A 420 14.17 -9.15 -13.41
N LEU A 421 15.23 -8.33 -13.37
CA LEU A 421 15.23 -7.00 -13.93
C LEU A 421 14.93 -7.05 -15.43
N ARG A 422 15.48 -8.02 -16.18
CA ARG A 422 15.17 -8.22 -17.61
C ARG A 422 13.73 -8.67 -17.84
N GLN A 423 13.14 -9.55 -17.03
CA GLN A 423 11.72 -9.96 -17.15
C GLN A 423 10.76 -8.84 -16.73
N SER A 424 11.05 -8.15 -15.63
CA SER A 424 10.32 -6.98 -15.17
C SER A 424 10.43 -5.81 -16.16
N ARG A 425 11.60 -5.62 -16.77
CA ARG A 425 11.78 -4.71 -17.92
C ARG A 425 11.00 -5.20 -19.13
N ALA A 426 11.04 -6.48 -19.48
CA ALA A 426 10.31 -7.05 -20.62
C ALA A 426 8.78 -7.02 -20.49
N LYS A 427 8.25 -6.91 -19.25
CA LYS A 427 6.82 -6.59 -19.02
C LYS A 427 6.44 -5.23 -19.58
N TYR A 428 7.40 -4.32 -19.70
CA TYR A 428 7.21 -3.00 -20.26
C TYR A 428 7.92 -2.91 -21.61
N ASN A 429 7.26 -2.35 -22.63
CA ASN A 429 7.95 -2.04 -23.89
C ASN A 429 8.84 -0.80 -23.66
N VAL A 430 9.95 -1.00 -22.93
CA VAL A 430 10.89 0.06 -22.59
C VAL A 430 11.61 0.46 -23.86
N VAL A 431 11.61 1.75 -24.18
CA VAL A 431 12.52 2.26 -25.19
C VAL A 431 13.95 2.14 -24.68
N GLU A 432 14.69 1.19 -25.24
CA GLU A 432 16.13 1.04 -25.02
C GLU A 432 16.87 2.10 -25.84
N ASN A 433 17.96 2.67 -25.29
CA ASN A 433 18.79 3.70 -25.95
C ASN A 433 18.14 5.10 -26.10
N MET A 434 17.51 5.61 -25.03
CA MET A 434 17.10 7.02 -24.95
C MET A 434 18.25 7.95 -25.40
N PRO A 435 18.07 8.76 -26.46
CA PRO A 435 19.10 9.69 -26.91
C PRO A 435 19.49 10.67 -25.80
N THR A 436 20.78 11.02 -25.75
CA THR A 436 21.30 11.94 -24.75
C THR A 436 22.18 13.01 -25.37
N GLN A 437 22.25 14.17 -24.72
CA GLN A 437 23.22 15.21 -25.00
C GLN A 437 24.26 15.26 -23.88
N THR A 438 25.54 15.41 -24.23
CA THR A 438 26.61 15.65 -23.26
C THR A 438 26.64 17.11 -22.86
N LEU A 439 26.56 17.37 -21.55
CA LEU A 439 26.68 18.69 -20.93
C LEU A 439 28.16 19.09 -20.80
N ASN A 440 28.44 20.38 -20.57
CA ASN A 440 29.80 20.90 -20.43
C ASN A 440 30.61 20.35 -19.24
N ASN A 441 29.95 19.68 -18.29
CA ASN A 441 30.58 18.97 -17.18
C ASN A 441 30.69 17.46 -17.42
N GLY A 442 30.44 16.98 -18.65
CA GLY A 442 30.54 15.58 -19.05
C GLY A 442 29.35 14.69 -18.66
N LYS A 443 28.36 15.22 -17.90
CA LYS A 443 27.11 14.49 -17.61
C LYS A 443 26.25 14.40 -18.87
N ARG A 444 25.40 13.37 -18.96
CA ARG A 444 24.51 13.15 -20.11
C ARG A 444 23.07 13.40 -19.73
N ILE A 445 22.42 14.36 -20.39
CA ILE A 445 20.99 14.65 -20.22
C ILE A 445 20.17 13.91 -21.29
N PRO A 446 19.12 13.15 -20.92
CA PRO A 446 18.21 12.57 -21.90
C PRO A 446 17.43 13.63 -22.67
N LEU A 447 17.29 13.43 -23.99
CA LEU A 447 16.65 14.39 -24.88
C LEU A 447 15.14 14.51 -24.68
N ILE A 448 14.50 13.56 -24.00
CA ILE A 448 13.07 13.61 -23.70
C ILE A 448 12.87 13.43 -22.20
N GLY A 449 12.32 14.45 -21.55
CA GLY A 449 11.99 14.44 -20.12
C GLY A 449 10.51 14.63 -19.86
N LEU A 450 9.97 13.98 -18.83
CA LEU A 450 8.59 14.24 -18.42
C LEU A 450 8.51 15.60 -17.70
N GLY A 451 7.82 16.56 -18.29
CA GLY A 451 7.45 17.79 -17.58
C GLY A 451 6.37 17.50 -16.53
N THR A 452 6.48 18.07 -15.33
CA THR A 452 5.61 17.69 -14.19
C THR A 452 4.71 18.81 -13.67
N TRP A 453 4.77 20.01 -14.26
CA TRP A 453 3.96 21.16 -13.85
C TRP A 453 2.45 20.95 -14.08
N LYS A 454 1.63 21.50 -13.16
CA LYS A 454 0.16 21.51 -13.20
C LYS A 454 -0.47 20.12 -13.31
N SER A 455 -0.30 19.31 -12.29
CA SER A 455 -0.99 18.02 -12.16
C SER A 455 -1.88 18.06 -10.93
N LYS A 456 -3.05 17.42 -10.99
CA LYS A 456 -3.89 17.29 -9.78
C LYS A 456 -3.20 16.33 -8.80
N ALA A 457 -3.55 16.43 -7.52
CA ALA A 457 -3.06 15.52 -6.50
C ALA A 457 -3.28 14.06 -6.92
N GLY A 458 -2.23 13.23 -6.83
CA GLY A 458 -2.22 11.82 -7.21
C GLY A 458 -1.92 11.53 -8.69
N GLU A 459 -2.19 12.46 -9.61
CA GLU A 459 -2.00 12.22 -11.05
C GLU A 459 -0.52 12.12 -11.43
N ILE A 460 0.33 12.94 -10.82
CA ILE A 460 1.74 13.00 -11.21
C ILE A 460 2.52 11.78 -10.74
N LYS A 461 2.14 11.17 -9.61
CA LYS A 461 2.67 9.86 -9.19
C LYS A 461 2.47 8.83 -10.30
N GLN A 462 1.24 8.68 -10.78
CA GLN A 462 0.92 7.72 -11.84
C GLN A 462 1.62 8.07 -13.16
N ALA A 463 1.62 9.34 -13.55
CA ALA A 463 2.32 9.79 -14.75
C ALA A 463 3.82 9.46 -14.72
N THR A 464 4.46 9.62 -13.55
CA THR A 464 5.89 9.31 -13.35
C THR A 464 6.14 7.81 -13.47
N LEU A 465 5.29 6.97 -12.86
CA LEU A 465 5.34 5.50 -13.03
C LEU A 465 5.21 5.11 -14.51
N HIS A 466 4.19 5.64 -15.20
CA HIS A 466 3.97 5.36 -16.62
C HIS A 466 5.16 5.79 -17.48
N ALA A 467 5.75 6.96 -17.21
CA ALA A 467 6.88 7.48 -17.98
C ALA A 467 8.13 6.62 -17.80
N LEU A 468 8.53 6.32 -16.55
CA LEU A 468 9.75 5.54 -16.29
C LEU A 468 9.61 4.10 -16.79
N ARG A 469 8.42 3.49 -16.65
CA ARG A 469 8.09 2.18 -17.23
C ARG A 469 8.07 2.20 -18.77
N ALA A 470 7.66 3.31 -19.40
CA ALA A 470 7.67 3.44 -20.86
C ALA A 470 9.08 3.66 -21.45
N GLY A 471 10.06 4.10 -20.65
CA GLY A 471 11.43 4.34 -21.10
C GLY A 471 11.95 5.76 -20.90
N TYR A 472 11.17 6.67 -20.31
CA TYR A 472 11.72 7.96 -19.90
C TYR A 472 12.85 7.76 -18.90
N ARG A 473 13.89 8.58 -19.04
CA ARG A 473 15.04 8.62 -18.12
C ARG A 473 15.32 10.03 -17.61
N HIS A 474 14.42 10.98 -17.87
CA HIS A 474 14.52 12.35 -17.37
C HIS A 474 13.17 12.80 -16.83
N ILE A 475 13.15 13.29 -15.59
CA ILE A 475 11.98 13.90 -14.96
C ILE A 475 12.33 15.34 -14.60
N ASP A 476 11.51 16.29 -15.07
CA ASP A 476 11.68 17.71 -14.79
C ASP A 476 10.71 18.16 -13.69
N CYS A 477 11.26 18.41 -12.52
CA CYS A 477 10.58 18.87 -11.31
C CYS A 477 10.80 20.37 -11.10
N ALA A 478 10.11 20.93 -10.10
CA ALA A 478 10.46 22.21 -9.50
C ALA A 478 9.82 22.31 -8.11
N GLU A 479 10.46 23.00 -7.19
CA GLU A 479 9.93 23.26 -5.85
C GLU A 479 8.53 23.89 -5.90
N TYR A 480 8.34 24.88 -6.78
CA TYR A 480 7.08 25.60 -6.95
C TYR A 480 5.91 24.72 -7.42
N TYR A 481 6.20 23.59 -8.06
CA TYR A 481 5.14 22.68 -8.53
C TYR A 481 4.50 21.93 -7.36
N ALA A 482 5.15 21.92 -6.19
CA ALA A 482 4.67 21.39 -4.92
C ALA A 482 4.24 19.91 -4.97
N ASN A 483 4.84 19.14 -5.88
CA ASN A 483 4.45 17.76 -6.17
C ASN A 483 5.62 16.76 -6.17
N GLU A 484 6.80 17.21 -5.76
CA GLU A 484 8.01 16.38 -5.67
C GLU A 484 7.85 15.18 -4.74
N HIS A 485 7.06 15.31 -3.66
CA HIS A 485 6.78 14.20 -2.75
C HIS A 485 6.03 13.03 -3.41
N GLU A 486 5.15 13.30 -4.38
CA GLU A 486 4.46 12.27 -5.16
C GLU A 486 5.39 11.60 -6.16
N ILE A 487 6.27 12.39 -6.79
CA ILE A 487 7.31 11.90 -7.69
C ILE A 487 8.28 11.00 -6.92
N GLY A 488 8.68 11.39 -5.70
CA GLY A 488 9.52 10.58 -4.82
C GLY A 488 8.88 9.24 -4.48
N GLN A 489 7.56 9.18 -4.21
CA GLN A 489 6.86 7.91 -4.04
C GLN A 489 6.91 7.04 -5.30
N ALA A 490 6.73 7.63 -6.49
CA ALA A 490 6.80 6.90 -7.75
C ALA A 490 8.22 6.34 -8.01
N LEU A 491 9.26 7.13 -7.70
CA LEU A 491 10.66 6.70 -7.81
C LEU A 491 10.95 5.47 -6.94
N GLN A 492 10.52 5.49 -5.67
CA GLN A 492 10.71 4.34 -4.78
C GLN A 492 10.05 3.07 -5.33
N ILE A 493 8.85 3.19 -5.92
CA ILE A 493 8.14 2.07 -6.54
C ILE A 493 8.92 1.52 -7.73
N VAL A 494 9.34 2.36 -8.69
CA VAL A 494 10.05 1.86 -9.89
C VAL A 494 11.45 1.32 -9.59
N PHE A 495 12.12 1.85 -8.56
CA PHE A 495 13.38 1.31 -8.07
C PHE A 495 13.17 -0.07 -7.43
N ALA A 496 12.12 -0.23 -6.62
CA ALA A 496 11.75 -1.51 -6.03
C ALA A 496 11.27 -2.54 -7.07
N GLU A 497 10.61 -2.10 -8.15
CA GLU A 497 10.26 -2.93 -9.30
C GLU A 497 11.48 -3.31 -10.15
N GLY A 498 12.58 -2.55 -10.01
CA GLY A 498 13.79 -2.77 -10.79
C GLY A 498 13.66 -2.36 -12.27
N VAL A 499 12.68 -1.52 -12.59
CA VAL A 499 12.51 -0.95 -13.94
C VAL A 499 13.74 -0.10 -14.31
N VAL A 500 14.18 0.71 -13.34
CA VAL A 500 15.34 1.60 -13.40
C VAL A 500 16.05 1.61 -12.05
N LYS A 501 17.33 1.95 -12.05
CA LYS A 501 18.07 2.34 -10.84
C LYS A 501 18.10 3.87 -10.70
N ARG A 502 18.53 4.40 -9.55
CA ARG A 502 18.66 5.85 -9.35
C ARG A 502 19.60 6.46 -10.39
N GLU A 503 20.72 5.82 -10.66
CA GLU A 503 21.73 6.26 -11.64
C GLU A 503 21.23 6.25 -13.09
N ASP A 504 20.13 5.56 -13.39
CA ASP A 504 19.52 5.55 -14.72
C ASP A 504 18.60 6.77 -14.96
N VAL A 505 18.20 7.49 -13.91
CA VAL A 505 17.20 8.57 -13.99
C VAL A 505 17.87 9.92 -13.76
N PHE A 506 17.83 10.79 -14.77
CA PHE A 506 18.24 12.18 -14.69
C PHE A 506 17.14 13.03 -14.03
N LEU A 507 17.38 13.50 -12.81
CA LEU A 507 16.42 14.35 -12.07
C LEU A 507 16.82 15.82 -12.14
N THR A 508 15.95 16.62 -12.75
CA THR A 508 16.03 18.08 -12.75
C THR A 508 15.08 18.64 -11.71
N SER A 509 15.52 19.57 -10.86
CA SER A 509 14.61 20.43 -10.09
C SER A 509 15.04 21.89 -10.17
N LYS A 510 14.23 22.79 -9.61
CA LYS A 510 14.39 24.23 -9.73
C LYS A 510 14.19 24.90 -8.38
N LEU A 511 15.15 25.73 -8.01
CA LEU A 511 15.10 26.59 -6.85
C LEU A 511 14.08 27.70 -7.07
N TRP A 512 13.07 27.80 -6.20
CA TRP A 512 12.08 28.86 -6.32
C TRP A 512 12.61 30.22 -5.82
N ASN A 513 11.98 31.29 -6.30
CA ASN A 513 12.50 32.65 -6.20
C ASN A 513 12.62 33.16 -4.76
N ASN A 514 11.86 32.60 -3.81
CA ASN A 514 11.96 32.92 -2.38
C ASN A 514 13.18 32.29 -1.68
N HIS A 515 13.96 31.45 -2.36
CA HIS A 515 15.12 30.74 -1.80
C HIS A 515 16.46 31.16 -2.41
N HIS A 516 16.54 32.37 -2.97
CA HIS A 516 17.75 32.86 -3.63
C HIS A 516 18.87 33.35 -2.68
N GLY A 517 18.60 33.49 -1.38
CA GLY A 517 19.64 33.86 -0.41
C GLY A 517 20.58 32.72 -0.10
N ARG A 518 21.87 33.02 0.08
CA ARG A 518 22.93 32.00 0.27
C ARG A 518 22.56 30.98 1.34
N GLU A 519 22.03 31.46 2.47
CA GLU A 519 21.64 30.60 3.60
C GLU A 519 20.38 29.76 3.34
N SER A 520 19.54 30.17 2.39
CA SER A 520 18.27 29.49 2.06
C SER A 520 18.37 28.45 0.95
N VAL A 521 19.38 28.56 0.08
CA VAL A 521 19.59 27.66 -1.08
C VAL A 521 19.75 26.21 -0.65
N LYS A 522 20.66 25.93 0.28
CA LYS A 522 20.94 24.56 0.75
C LYS A 522 19.75 23.92 1.47
N PRO A 523 19.07 24.59 2.43
CA PRO A 523 17.84 24.07 3.03
C PRO A 523 16.74 23.74 2.02
N ALA A 524 16.54 24.59 1.00
CA ALA A 524 15.55 24.34 -0.05
C ALA A 524 15.89 23.07 -0.85
N VAL A 525 17.15 22.91 -1.26
CA VAL A 525 17.59 21.71 -1.98
C VAL A 525 17.52 20.46 -1.12
N GLN A 526 17.87 20.53 0.17
CA GLN A 526 17.69 19.40 1.08
C GLN A 526 16.22 19.01 1.22
N LYS A 527 15.29 19.98 1.19
CA LYS A 527 13.85 19.68 1.17
C LYS A 527 13.45 18.97 -0.13
N ILE A 528 13.88 19.48 -1.28
CA ILE A 528 13.66 18.84 -2.59
C ILE A 528 14.13 17.37 -2.57
N LEU A 529 15.35 17.12 -2.08
CA LEU A 529 15.95 15.79 -1.96
C LEU A 529 15.13 14.87 -1.05
N ARG A 530 14.66 15.37 0.10
CA ARG A 530 13.77 14.61 1.00
C ARG A 530 12.44 14.26 0.35
N ASP A 531 11.81 15.22 -0.32
CA ASP A 531 10.51 15.02 -0.98
C ASP A 531 10.65 14.01 -2.14
N LEU A 532 11.70 14.14 -2.96
CA LEU A 532 12.01 13.18 -4.03
C LEU A 532 12.55 11.83 -3.51
N LYS A 533 12.89 11.73 -2.23
CA LYS A 533 13.48 10.53 -1.60
C LYS A 533 14.78 10.07 -2.29
N VAL A 534 15.66 11.02 -2.60
CA VAL A 534 16.97 10.79 -3.24
C VAL A 534 18.07 11.59 -2.55
N ASN A 535 19.34 11.19 -2.75
CA ASN A 535 20.48 11.82 -2.09
C ASN A 535 21.14 12.94 -2.91
N HIS A 536 20.84 13.04 -4.21
CA HIS A 536 21.36 14.09 -5.08
C HIS A 536 20.40 14.39 -6.25
N LEU A 537 20.53 15.57 -6.84
CA LEU A 537 19.94 15.94 -8.13
C LEU A 537 20.98 15.83 -9.25
N ASP A 538 20.53 15.54 -10.46
CA ASP A 538 21.40 15.57 -11.64
C ASP A 538 21.55 17.00 -12.19
N LEU A 539 20.48 17.79 -12.05
CA LEU A 539 20.45 19.20 -12.45
C LEU A 539 19.61 20.05 -11.47
N LEU A 540 20.18 21.16 -11.01
CA LEU A 540 19.44 22.21 -10.29
C LEU A 540 19.46 23.51 -11.11
N LEU A 541 18.29 24.12 -11.29
CA LEU A 541 18.15 25.38 -12.02
C LEU A 541 17.73 26.53 -11.09
N ILE A 542 18.26 27.73 -11.31
CA ILE A 542 17.55 28.96 -10.89
C ILE A 542 16.27 29.04 -11.74
N HIS A 543 15.09 29.04 -11.11
CA HIS A 543 13.82 28.95 -11.86
C HIS A 543 13.50 30.23 -12.64
N TRP A 544 13.72 31.41 -12.04
CA TRP A 544 13.54 32.70 -12.70
C TRP A 544 14.62 33.70 -12.23
N PRO A 545 15.04 34.67 -13.04
CA PRO A 545 15.99 35.72 -12.64
C PRO A 545 15.34 36.81 -11.74
N VAL A 546 14.64 36.41 -10.69
CA VAL A 546 13.94 37.26 -9.70
C VAL A 546 14.12 36.69 -8.30
N THR A 547 13.99 37.52 -7.26
CA THR A 547 14.13 37.12 -5.86
C THR A 547 12.92 37.55 -5.04
N GLY A 548 12.38 36.64 -4.25
CA GLY A 548 11.24 36.87 -3.36
C GLY A 548 9.94 37.21 -4.09
N ASN A 549 9.14 38.06 -3.45
CA ASN A 549 7.95 38.67 -4.07
C ASN A 549 8.36 39.89 -4.89
N VAL A 550 7.50 40.30 -5.81
CA VAL A 550 7.65 41.52 -6.61
C VAL A 550 7.95 42.72 -5.70
N GLY A 551 9.17 43.23 -5.74
CA GLY A 551 9.69 44.34 -4.93
C GLY A 551 10.67 45.19 -5.74
N PRO A 552 11.22 46.28 -5.19
CA PRO A 552 11.95 47.27 -5.98
C PRO A 552 13.32 46.84 -6.53
N THR A 553 13.88 45.76 -5.99
CA THR A 553 15.20 45.25 -6.37
C THR A 553 15.21 43.72 -6.38
N VAL A 554 16.11 43.14 -7.20
CA VAL A 554 16.48 41.73 -7.08
C VAL A 554 17.46 41.61 -5.92
N GLN A 555 16.96 41.29 -4.74
CA GLN A 555 17.74 41.04 -3.53
C GLN A 555 17.31 39.71 -2.90
N PRO A 556 18.24 38.79 -2.64
CA PRO A 556 19.70 38.90 -2.83
C PRO A 556 20.13 38.79 -4.30
N SER A 557 21.37 39.15 -4.62
CA SER A 557 21.85 39.12 -6.02
C SER A 557 21.89 37.70 -6.59
N ILE A 558 21.65 37.55 -7.89
CA ILE A 558 21.79 36.24 -8.58
C ILE A 558 23.22 35.69 -8.45
N ARG A 559 24.23 36.56 -8.31
CA ARG A 559 25.61 36.16 -8.03
C ARG A 559 25.75 35.36 -6.73
N GLU A 560 25.11 35.83 -5.68
CA GLU A 560 25.11 35.16 -4.38
C GLU A 560 24.40 33.80 -4.46
N THR A 561 23.24 33.74 -5.13
CA THR A 561 22.51 32.50 -5.39
C THR A 561 23.37 31.50 -6.17
N TRP A 562 24.04 31.95 -7.22
CA TRP A 562 24.89 31.12 -8.06
C TRP A 562 26.05 30.53 -7.26
N GLN A 563 26.75 31.36 -6.47
CA GLN A 563 27.85 30.90 -5.61
C GLN A 563 27.38 29.86 -4.58
N ALA A 564 26.18 30.01 -4.02
CA ALA A 564 25.60 29.00 -3.14
C ALA A 564 25.27 27.69 -3.89
N MET A 565 24.83 27.76 -5.14
CA MET A 565 24.61 26.58 -5.98
C MET A 565 25.94 25.90 -6.37
N GLU A 566 27.01 26.64 -6.58
CA GLU A 566 28.36 26.10 -6.78
C GLU A 566 28.84 25.29 -5.55
N ASP A 567 28.56 25.79 -4.35
CA ASP A 567 28.86 25.07 -3.11
C ASP A 567 28.12 23.71 -3.07
N LEU A 568 26.85 23.65 -3.49
CA LEU A 568 26.09 22.38 -3.58
C LEU A 568 26.71 21.36 -4.55
N VAL A 569 27.34 21.83 -5.63
CA VAL A 569 28.07 20.96 -6.56
C VAL A 569 29.30 20.38 -5.87
N SER A 570 30.05 21.22 -5.15
CA SER A 570 31.24 20.77 -4.40
C SER A 570 30.89 19.76 -3.29
N GLU A 571 29.70 19.87 -2.70
CA GLU A 571 29.18 18.95 -1.69
C GLU A 571 28.59 17.65 -2.28
N GLY A 572 28.42 17.56 -3.61
CA GLY A 572 27.83 16.40 -4.27
C GLY A 572 26.31 16.29 -4.12
N LEU A 573 25.63 17.32 -3.61
CA LEU A 573 24.16 17.35 -3.52
C LEU A 573 23.51 17.57 -4.90
N VAL A 574 24.25 18.17 -5.83
CA VAL A 574 23.82 18.43 -7.21
C VAL A 574 24.98 18.16 -8.16
N HIS A 575 24.75 17.43 -9.26
CA HIS A 575 25.80 17.15 -10.24
C HIS A 575 26.03 18.28 -11.26
N SER A 576 24.96 18.97 -11.66
CA SER A 576 25.00 20.05 -12.66
C SER A 576 24.15 21.21 -12.19
N ILE A 577 24.57 22.43 -12.46
CA ILE A 577 23.77 23.64 -12.17
C ILE A 577 23.51 24.42 -13.44
N GLY A 578 22.37 25.09 -13.50
CA GLY A 578 21.93 25.86 -14.66
C GLY A 578 20.93 26.93 -14.31
N VAL A 579 20.32 27.52 -15.34
CA VAL A 579 19.35 28.59 -15.19
C VAL A 579 18.11 28.36 -16.05
N SER A 580 17.01 29.00 -15.70
CA SER A 580 15.77 28.97 -16.45
C SER A 580 15.21 30.38 -16.63
N ASN A 581 14.71 30.69 -17.82
CA ASN A 581 14.17 32.01 -18.17
C ASN A 581 15.19 33.16 -18.15
N PHE A 582 16.44 32.91 -18.56
CA PHE A 582 17.48 33.93 -18.69
C PHE A 582 17.66 34.34 -20.16
N SER A 583 17.84 35.64 -20.39
CA SER A 583 18.31 36.20 -21.66
C SER A 583 19.82 35.96 -21.83
N THR A 584 20.35 36.18 -23.04
CA THR A 584 21.79 36.09 -23.31
C THR A 584 22.60 37.00 -22.39
N LYS A 585 22.16 38.26 -22.19
CA LYS A 585 22.79 39.23 -21.30
C LYS A 585 22.84 38.75 -19.84
N LYS A 586 21.75 38.16 -19.33
CA LYS A 586 21.72 37.62 -17.96
C LYS A 586 22.61 36.38 -17.82
N VAL A 587 22.75 35.58 -18.88
CA VAL A 587 23.73 34.48 -18.91
C VAL A 587 25.16 35.01 -18.91
N ASP A 588 25.48 36.01 -19.72
CA ASP A 588 26.82 36.64 -19.75
C ASP A 588 27.19 37.24 -18.38
N ASP A 589 26.23 37.82 -17.65
CA ASP A 589 26.44 38.27 -16.27
C ASP A 589 26.91 37.13 -15.34
N ILE A 590 26.23 35.97 -15.37
CA ILE A 590 26.67 34.79 -14.62
C ILE A 590 28.07 34.34 -15.05
N LEU A 591 28.32 34.27 -16.36
CA LEU A 591 29.61 33.83 -16.90
C LEU A 591 30.77 34.73 -16.47
N ALA A 592 30.52 35.99 -16.16
CA ALA A 592 31.55 36.93 -15.70
C ALA A 592 32.11 36.58 -14.30
N TYR A 593 31.40 35.78 -13.49
CA TYR A 593 31.83 35.43 -12.13
C TYR A 593 31.73 33.95 -11.78
N ALA A 594 31.11 33.11 -12.60
CA ALA A 594 30.91 31.69 -12.34
C ALA A 594 32.22 30.90 -12.37
N LYS A 595 32.45 30.09 -11.34
CA LYS A 595 33.48 29.03 -11.30
C LYS A 595 32.96 27.76 -11.98
N VAL A 596 31.69 27.43 -11.76
CA VAL A 596 30.98 26.35 -12.46
C VAL A 596 30.08 26.98 -13.50
N LYS A 597 30.38 26.75 -14.77
CA LYS A 597 29.59 27.28 -15.88
C LYS A 597 28.17 26.69 -15.85
N PRO A 598 27.11 27.46 -16.18
CA PRO A 598 25.78 26.89 -16.37
C PRO A 598 25.83 25.74 -17.38
N ALA A 599 25.38 24.56 -16.97
CA ALA A 599 25.31 23.39 -17.84
C ALA A 599 24.09 23.44 -18.77
N VAL A 600 22.98 24.00 -18.27
CA VAL A 600 21.70 24.05 -18.96
C VAL A 600 21.05 25.44 -18.85
N LEU A 601 20.46 25.89 -19.95
CA LEU A 601 19.46 26.97 -19.99
C LEU A 601 18.10 26.37 -20.36
N GLN A 602 17.15 26.37 -19.42
CA GLN A 602 15.79 25.89 -19.67
C GLN A 602 14.83 27.04 -20.03
N VAL A 603 14.32 27.06 -21.25
CA VAL A 603 13.52 28.18 -21.81
C VAL A 603 12.35 27.69 -22.67
N GLU A 604 11.39 28.58 -22.94
CA GLU A 604 10.33 28.34 -23.92
C GLU A 604 10.95 28.17 -25.31
N VAL A 605 10.70 27.01 -25.95
CA VAL A 605 11.09 26.74 -27.34
C VAL A 605 10.06 25.83 -28.00
N HIS A 606 9.55 26.25 -29.15
CA HIS A 606 8.64 25.51 -30.05
C HIS A 606 8.54 26.26 -31.39
N PRO A 607 7.90 25.72 -32.45
CA PRO A 607 7.86 26.37 -33.76
C PRO A 607 7.37 27.83 -33.78
N TYR A 608 6.43 28.21 -32.91
CA TYR A 608 6.01 29.62 -32.80
C TYR A 608 7.04 30.56 -32.14
N TRP A 609 7.96 30.02 -31.33
CA TRP A 609 8.97 30.73 -30.55
C TRP A 609 10.29 29.93 -30.55
N ARG A 610 11.03 30.02 -31.66
CA ARG A 610 12.17 29.13 -31.97
C ARG A 610 13.43 29.40 -31.18
N GLN A 611 13.67 30.68 -30.88
CA GLN A 611 14.86 31.14 -30.15
C GLN A 611 16.20 30.81 -30.85
N ASP A 612 16.24 30.83 -32.20
CA ASP A 612 17.42 30.46 -32.99
C ASP A 612 18.72 31.14 -32.50
N SER A 613 18.69 32.47 -32.31
CA SER A 613 19.86 33.24 -31.85
C SER A 613 20.32 32.85 -30.43
N LEU A 614 19.38 32.51 -29.55
CA LEU A 614 19.71 32.06 -28.19
C LEU A 614 20.35 30.67 -28.23
N LEU A 615 19.85 29.78 -29.09
CA LEU A 615 20.41 28.44 -29.27
C LEU A 615 21.85 28.52 -29.81
N THR A 616 22.09 29.34 -30.84
CA THR A 616 23.45 29.58 -31.35
C THR A 616 24.37 30.12 -30.26
N TYR A 617 23.94 31.15 -29.53
CA TYR A 617 24.69 31.69 -28.39
C TYR A 617 25.01 30.62 -27.34
N CYS A 618 24.01 29.83 -26.93
CA CYS A 618 24.19 28.77 -25.94
C CYS A 618 25.16 27.70 -26.44
N GLN A 619 25.09 27.31 -27.72
CA GLN A 619 26.02 26.37 -28.35
C GLN A 619 27.46 26.90 -28.33
N GLU A 620 27.69 28.15 -28.71
CA GLU A 620 29.01 28.80 -28.65
C GLU A 620 29.57 28.84 -27.22
N LYS A 621 28.69 29.01 -26.23
CA LYS A 621 29.05 28.95 -24.82
C LYS A 621 29.04 27.51 -24.28
N GLY A 622 28.77 26.47 -25.06
CA GLY A 622 28.67 25.09 -24.54
C GLY A 622 27.65 24.94 -23.41
N ILE A 623 26.53 25.65 -23.48
CA ILE A 623 25.39 25.56 -22.58
C ILE A 623 24.29 24.82 -23.33
N HIS A 624 23.75 23.75 -22.76
CA HIS A 624 22.67 23.00 -23.41
C HIS A 624 21.32 23.69 -23.23
N VAL A 625 20.48 23.71 -24.26
CA VAL A 625 19.13 24.28 -24.17
C VAL A 625 18.11 23.18 -23.93
N THR A 626 17.30 23.34 -22.88
CA THR A 626 16.14 22.48 -22.60
C THR A 626 14.85 23.26 -22.87
N ALA A 627 14.03 22.76 -23.79
CA ALA A 627 12.75 23.34 -24.18
C ALA A 627 11.63 22.98 -23.18
N TYR A 628 11.14 23.96 -22.43
CA TYR A 628 9.84 23.83 -21.77
C TYR A 628 8.71 24.29 -22.71
N SER A 629 7.48 23.89 -22.38
CA SER A 629 6.29 24.16 -23.20
C SER A 629 6.40 23.75 -24.68
N PRO A 630 7.02 22.60 -25.02
CA PRO A 630 7.35 22.27 -26.41
C PRO A 630 6.12 22.00 -27.30
N LEU A 631 4.96 21.73 -26.69
CA LEU A 631 3.67 21.56 -27.37
C LEU A 631 2.86 22.88 -27.41
N GLY A 632 3.53 23.99 -27.12
CA GLY A 632 2.96 25.32 -26.98
C GLY A 632 2.10 25.53 -25.74
N SER A 633 2.00 24.58 -24.81
CA SER A 633 1.08 24.63 -23.64
C SER A 633 -0.38 24.88 -24.02
N PRO A 634 -1.12 23.87 -24.53
CA PRO A 634 -2.50 24.05 -24.99
C PRO A 634 -3.52 24.46 -23.90
N ASP A 635 -3.12 24.46 -22.63
CA ASP A 635 -3.89 24.89 -21.48
C ASP A 635 -4.22 26.41 -21.54
N SER A 636 -5.44 26.78 -21.20
CA SER A 636 -5.99 28.14 -21.31
C SER A 636 -5.70 29.01 -20.08
N SER A 637 -4.51 28.86 -19.48
CA SER A 637 -4.18 29.58 -18.26
C SER A 637 -3.85 31.04 -18.51
N THR A 638 -4.23 31.93 -17.58
CA THR A 638 -3.97 33.38 -17.65
C THR A 638 -2.49 33.75 -17.69
N MET A 639 -1.60 32.81 -17.35
CA MET A 639 -0.14 32.96 -17.46
C MET A 639 0.34 32.91 -18.92
N PHE A 640 -0.39 32.22 -19.80
CA PHE A 640 -0.09 32.13 -21.22
C PHE A 640 -0.89 33.19 -21.97
N GLN A 641 -0.20 34.12 -22.60
CA GLN A 641 -0.85 35.02 -23.53
C GLN A 641 -0.67 34.46 -24.92
N ARG A 642 -1.80 34.14 -25.55
CA ARG A 642 -1.85 33.73 -26.95
C ARG A 642 -2.65 34.78 -27.71
N LYS A 643 -2.05 35.34 -28.75
CA LYS A 643 -2.79 35.95 -29.85
C LYS A 643 -2.71 34.97 -31.02
N GLY A 644 -3.85 34.53 -31.52
CA GLY A 644 -3.92 33.58 -32.64
C GLY A 644 -4.15 32.11 -32.25
N PRO A 645 -4.08 31.20 -33.24
CA PRO A 645 -4.46 29.78 -33.09
C PRO A 645 -3.49 29.03 -32.16
N LYS A 646 -3.96 27.92 -31.57
CA LYS A 646 -3.08 27.05 -30.79
C LYS A 646 -2.10 26.36 -31.74
N LEU A 647 -0.83 26.26 -31.36
CA LEU A 647 0.18 25.55 -32.14
C LEU A 647 -0.25 24.11 -32.52
N MET A 648 -0.91 23.41 -31.60
CA MET A 648 -1.42 22.04 -31.84
C MET A 648 -2.52 21.96 -32.92
N ASP A 649 -3.14 23.09 -33.26
CA ASP A 649 -4.24 23.20 -34.22
C ASP A 649 -3.75 23.85 -35.55
N ASP A 650 -2.45 24.11 -35.70
CA ASP A 650 -1.89 24.76 -36.89
C ASP A 650 -2.04 23.85 -38.13
N PRO A 651 -2.56 24.36 -39.27
CA PRO A 651 -2.79 23.56 -40.46
C PRO A 651 -1.51 23.00 -41.10
N VAL A 652 -0.37 23.69 -41.01
CA VAL A 652 0.92 23.18 -41.49
C VAL A 652 1.36 22.02 -40.62
N LEU A 653 1.23 22.13 -39.29
CA LEU A 653 1.51 21.03 -38.38
C LEU A 653 0.61 19.83 -38.65
N ALA A 654 -0.69 20.06 -38.86
CA ALA A 654 -1.64 19.00 -39.20
C ALA A 654 -1.28 18.32 -40.53
N SER A 655 -0.88 19.10 -41.54
CA SER A 655 -0.43 18.58 -42.83
C SER A 655 0.83 17.72 -42.70
N VAL A 656 1.85 18.19 -41.97
CA VAL A 656 3.08 17.43 -41.71
C VAL A 656 2.78 16.14 -40.93
N ALA A 657 1.97 16.23 -39.87
CA ALA A 657 1.55 15.09 -39.06
C ALA A 657 0.83 14.02 -39.92
N SER A 658 -0.12 14.45 -40.77
CA SER A 658 -0.84 13.55 -41.68
C SER A 658 0.10 12.92 -42.72
N LYS A 659 1.00 13.70 -43.33
CA LYS A 659 1.96 13.22 -44.33
C LYS A 659 2.86 12.13 -43.76
N LEU A 660 3.30 12.28 -42.51
CA LEU A 660 4.21 11.36 -41.85
C LEU A 660 3.51 10.23 -41.08
N ASN A 661 2.18 10.21 -41.05
CA ASN A 661 1.38 9.30 -40.22
C ASN A 661 1.82 9.33 -38.74
N LYS A 662 2.04 10.55 -38.21
CA LYS A 662 2.42 10.81 -36.82
C LYS A 662 1.42 11.79 -36.21
N SER A 663 1.39 11.86 -34.88
CA SER A 663 0.58 12.88 -34.19
C SER A 663 1.25 14.26 -34.25
N PRO A 664 0.47 15.36 -34.18
CA PRO A 664 1.04 16.71 -34.06
C PRO A 664 2.05 16.83 -32.91
N ALA A 665 1.78 16.21 -31.76
CA ALA A 665 2.69 16.23 -30.61
C ALA A 665 4.03 15.54 -30.92
N GLN A 666 4.01 14.40 -31.60
CA GLN A 666 5.21 13.69 -32.02
C GLN A 666 6.06 14.53 -32.99
N CYS A 667 5.42 15.22 -33.96
CA CYS A 667 6.11 16.14 -34.86
C CYS A 667 6.77 17.30 -34.10
N LEU A 668 6.10 17.90 -33.11
CA LEU A 668 6.67 19.00 -32.31
C LEU A 668 7.83 18.53 -31.43
N ILE A 669 7.72 17.36 -30.80
CA ILE A 669 8.81 16.80 -29.99
C ILE A 669 10.01 16.49 -30.89
N ARG A 670 9.78 15.84 -32.04
CA ARG A 670 10.85 15.54 -33.00
C ARG A 670 11.50 16.80 -33.56
N TRP A 671 10.69 17.82 -33.88
CA TRP A 671 11.17 19.13 -34.30
C TRP A 671 12.13 19.71 -33.27
N GLY A 672 11.76 19.73 -31.99
CA GLY A 672 12.63 20.29 -30.94
C GLY A 672 13.94 19.51 -30.76
N ILE A 673 13.91 18.18 -30.91
CA ILE A 673 15.11 17.33 -30.90
C ILE A 673 16.02 17.71 -32.07
N GLN A 674 15.50 17.81 -33.29
CA GLN A 674 16.26 18.25 -34.47
C GLN A 674 16.71 19.71 -34.39
N HIS A 675 16.01 20.52 -33.61
CA HIS A 675 16.39 21.89 -33.30
C HIS A 675 17.56 21.98 -32.29
N GLY A 676 18.04 20.86 -31.76
CA GLY A 676 19.20 20.80 -30.87
C GLY A 676 18.86 20.97 -29.39
N THR A 677 17.62 20.73 -28.99
CA THR A 677 17.17 20.89 -27.59
C THR A 677 16.75 19.56 -26.97
N SER A 678 16.85 19.44 -25.64
CA SER A 678 16.08 18.42 -24.90
C SER A 678 14.68 18.95 -24.61
N ILE A 679 13.68 18.07 -24.61
CA ILE A 679 12.26 18.44 -24.70
C ILE A 679 11.50 17.94 -23.49
N LEU A 680 10.63 18.79 -22.93
CA LEU A 680 9.85 18.48 -21.72
C LEU A 680 8.34 18.37 -21.99
N PRO A 681 7.84 17.38 -22.75
CA PRO A 681 6.41 17.24 -22.96
C PRO A 681 5.73 16.78 -21.66
N LYS A 682 4.76 17.57 -21.18
CA LYS A 682 3.96 17.22 -20.00
C LYS A 682 2.72 16.42 -20.39
N SER A 683 2.47 15.31 -19.70
CA SER A 683 1.19 14.58 -19.76
C SER A 683 0.98 13.79 -18.47
N VAL A 684 -0.29 13.61 -18.08
CA VAL A 684 -0.70 12.66 -17.04
C VAL A 684 -1.47 11.47 -17.60
N ASN A 685 -1.67 11.44 -18.93
CA ASN A 685 -2.33 10.35 -19.62
C ASN A 685 -1.28 9.36 -20.14
N GLU A 686 -1.41 8.10 -19.74
CA GLU A 686 -0.48 7.02 -20.10
C GLU A 686 -0.26 6.87 -21.60
N GLY A 687 -1.34 6.87 -22.40
CA GLY A 687 -1.26 6.73 -23.85
C GLY A 687 -0.43 7.84 -24.52
N ARG A 688 -0.65 9.09 -24.11
CA ARG A 688 0.16 10.23 -24.58
C ARG A 688 1.60 10.17 -24.10
N ILE A 689 1.84 9.77 -22.85
CA ILE A 689 3.20 9.61 -22.31
C ILE A 689 4.00 8.62 -23.18
N LYS A 690 3.40 7.47 -23.50
CA LYS A 690 4.01 6.46 -24.39
C LYS A 690 4.19 7.00 -25.82
N SER A 691 3.15 7.61 -26.40
CA SER A 691 3.20 8.16 -27.77
C SER A 691 4.30 9.23 -27.93
N ASN A 692 4.55 10.03 -26.91
CA ASN A 692 5.60 11.05 -26.91
C ASN A 692 7.03 10.46 -27.02
N LEU A 693 7.23 9.16 -26.78
CA LEU A 693 8.52 8.48 -27.01
C LEU A 693 8.68 7.90 -28.41
N ASP A 694 7.59 7.73 -29.16
CA ASP A 694 7.61 7.28 -30.56
C ASP A 694 8.02 8.44 -31.50
N VAL A 695 9.22 8.95 -31.25
CA VAL A 695 9.91 10.07 -31.92
C VAL A 695 11.41 9.80 -32.09
N ILE A 696 11.90 8.68 -31.57
CA ILE A 696 13.33 8.33 -31.52
C ILE A 696 13.78 7.70 -32.85
N ASP A 697 12.97 6.80 -33.40
CA ASP A 697 13.33 5.96 -34.56
C ASP A 697 13.04 6.58 -35.94
N TRP A 698 12.68 7.87 -35.98
CA TRP A 698 12.39 8.58 -37.22
C TRP A 698 12.74 10.06 -37.09
N GLU A 699 12.84 10.75 -38.23
CA GLU A 699 13.11 12.17 -38.28
C GLU A 699 12.16 12.92 -39.22
N LEU A 700 11.96 14.21 -38.95
CA LEU A 700 11.30 15.10 -39.89
C LEU A 700 12.19 15.24 -41.12
N PRO A 701 11.69 14.93 -42.33
CA PRO A 701 12.37 15.30 -43.56
C PRO A 701 12.66 16.79 -43.59
N ARG A 702 13.74 17.18 -44.27
CA ARG A 702 14.21 18.57 -44.31
C ARG A 702 13.11 19.56 -44.66
N GLU A 703 12.31 19.28 -45.69
CA GLU A 703 11.21 20.15 -46.12
C GLU A 703 10.11 20.30 -45.06
N ASP A 704 9.78 19.23 -44.34
CA ASP A 704 8.76 19.26 -43.28
C ASP A 704 9.29 19.99 -42.04
N TYR A 705 10.56 19.78 -41.69
CA TYR A 705 11.23 20.55 -40.64
C TYR A 705 11.29 22.04 -40.97
N GLU A 706 11.67 22.39 -42.21
CA GLU A 706 11.71 23.78 -42.70
C GLU A 706 10.30 24.40 -42.72
N SER A 707 9.27 23.64 -43.08
CA SER A 707 7.87 24.08 -43.03
C SER A 707 7.42 24.43 -41.61
N LEU A 708 7.75 23.60 -40.62
CA LEU A 708 7.48 23.90 -39.21
C LEU A 708 8.31 25.09 -38.71
N CYS A 709 9.58 25.19 -39.11
CA CYS A 709 10.40 26.36 -38.87
C CYS A 709 9.81 27.64 -39.48
N GLY A 710 8.97 27.55 -40.52
CA GLY A 710 8.26 28.69 -41.12
C GLY A 710 7.10 29.24 -40.28
N LEU A 711 6.63 28.53 -39.25
CA LEU A 711 5.48 28.92 -38.41
C LEU A 711 5.78 30.05 -37.40
N VAL A 712 6.95 30.68 -37.48
CA VAL A 712 7.41 31.60 -36.43
C VAL A 712 6.50 32.81 -36.33
N THR A 713 5.86 32.95 -35.18
CA THR A 713 5.08 34.15 -34.85
C THR A 713 5.94 35.20 -34.16
N GLN A 714 7.09 34.78 -33.60
CA GLN A 714 7.90 35.60 -32.69
C GLN A 714 7.07 36.11 -31.49
N GLU A 715 6.07 35.33 -31.06
CA GLU A 715 5.32 35.62 -29.84
C GLU A 715 5.69 34.62 -28.74
N ARG A 716 6.23 35.15 -27.64
CA ARG A 716 6.49 34.41 -26.41
C ARG A 716 5.18 34.19 -25.64
N MET A 717 4.80 32.94 -25.42
CA MET A 717 3.58 32.61 -24.67
C MET A 717 3.75 32.84 -23.17
N VAL A 718 4.94 32.55 -22.62
CA VAL A 718 5.27 32.82 -21.22
C VAL A 718 5.90 34.21 -21.09
N SER A 719 5.05 35.23 -21.12
CA SER A 719 5.45 36.65 -21.18
C SER A 719 6.18 37.22 -19.95
N ALA A 720 6.25 36.49 -18.84
CA ALA A 720 6.76 36.98 -17.55
C ALA A 720 6.05 38.21 -16.95
N LYS A 721 4.82 38.56 -17.39
CA LYS A 721 4.08 39.72 -16.85
C LYS A 721 3.93 39.74 -15.34
N PHE A 722 3.86 38.58 -14.70
CA PHE A 722 3.73 38.44 -13.25
C PHE A 722 4.99 38.91 -12.49
N TRP A 723 6.12 39.10 -13.17
CA TRP A 723 7.34 39.70 -12.61
C TRP A 723 7.51 41.18 -12.90
N ILE A 724 6.57 41.79 -13.64
CA ILE A 724 6.64 43.19 -14.01
C ILE A 724 5.97 44.06 -12.97
N HIS A 725 6.65 45.11 -12.55
CA HIS A 725 6.10 46.06 -11.60
C HIS A 725 6.64 47.47 -11.84
N PRO A 726 5.82 48.53 -11.76
CA PRO A 726 6.27 49.91 -12.00
C PRO A 726 7.42 50.33 -11.08
N SER A 727 7.42 49.83 -9.85
CA SER A 727 8.48 50.07 -8.87
C SER A 727 9.51 48.95 -8.79
N GLY A 728 9.39 47.87 -9.57
CA GLY A 728 10.26 46.69 -9.53
C GLY A 728 11.51 46.79 -10.41
N PRO A 729 12.40 45.78 -10.36
CA PRO A 729 13.61 45.73 -11.20
C PRO A 729 13.29 45.58 -12.69
N TYR A 730 12.11 45.05 -13.02
CA TYR A 730 11.61 44.92 -14.39
C TYR A 730 10.31 45.72 -14.50
N LYS A 731 10.34 46.86 -15.20
CA LYS A 731 9.17 47.75 -15.38
C LYS A 731 8.36 47.39 -16.61
N THR A 732 8.98 46.69 -17.56
CA THR A 732 8.36 46.20 -18.79
C THR A 732 8.82 44.77 -19.11
N GLN A 733 8.15 44.13 -20.08
CA GLN A 733 8.58 42.81 -20.57
C GLN A 733 9.95 42.90 -21.26
N LYS A 734 10.19 44.02 -21.94
CA LYS A 734 11.46 44.31 -22.60
C LYS A 734 12.60 44.35 -21.59
N ASP A 735 12.37 44.98 -20.43
CA ASP A 735 13.36 44.99 -19.34
C ASP A 735 13.64 43.57 -18.82
N PHE A 736 12.60 42.74 -18.72
CA PHE A 736 12.73 41.37 -18.23
C PHE A 736 13.50 40.48 -19.21
N TRP A 737 13.25 40.59 -20.51
CA TRP A 737 13.85 39.73 -21.53
C TRP A 737 15.12 40.33 -22.18
N ASP A 738 15.47 41.57 -21.86
CA ASP A 738 16.53 42.35 -22.51
C ASP A 738 16.30 42.51 -24.02
N GLU A 739 15.05 42.82 -24.40
CA GLU A 739 14.56 42.92 -25.80
C GLU A 739 14.27 44.37 -26.27
#